data_AF-A0A5K1FRI9-F1
#
_entry.id   AF-A0A5K1FRI9-F1
#
_cell.length_a   1.000
_cell.length_b   1.000
_cell.length_c   1.000
_cell.angle_alpha   90.00
_cell.angle_beta   90.00
_cell.angle_gamma   90.00
#
_symmetry.space_group_name_H-M   'P 1'
#
loop_
_entity.id
_entity.type
_entity.pdbx_description
1 polymer ?
#
loop_
_entity_poly.entity_id
_entity_poly.type
_entity_poly.pdbx_seq_one_letter_code
_entity_poly.pdbx_strand_id
1 'polypeptide(L)'
;MVFAKNGAWIKPKPSDSPEEQRLQLSPHDLPSSLSPPSQKMMQRVGRRLIASRLGIRFCQCRELSFLQYQVRKTEPQKSRSFLLSPSRSLLQSLDFGTKLRTQISNFASQPESEATKGSDHIGALIEALSGKEWCKETVDHLESLDLSWTNPMALWVLRRLDEDPTLALSFFNWVSTKIAGGLDSEAYSMMLEMLVLKGHMEEFWDLAERLKVAGLRMYKGTRRKIRKKFSDENMVDSSRRLDDFFGINVEKDLMIFDEEELEASDEIVRLVGRKEEWDEEIEDKLSSVSPNISNGLVVNILKMLKRDPVKALMFFRGLGERLNYKHDAVTYNAMISVLGRRGSIDDFWAIVEEMRDSRCEMEITTYQNLSQRFQRRKMLKEAVDLYEFMVASPYTPPAQDGIFLLRRIVICDVPDWDLFARVIKIMNSSGQSVSKNAFVGILKSLTSAGKLDETKQVMKSMEEGGFVLESSLCGRAVSALCDAGMLEEAWNLFDELVKLGCMPDLATMRSPIQKYCLSGKLDEALNILQNMMQRDGLIYPDALDILVNAFCREGRAVDVLPYVSEAVNKEKLRPAHDTFKVLIQSLACQGNFMEASKVLPLMKSQGFPPFLDPLVDFISKLGTADDALSMLKAMTVKNYPANSVFLRMFKAFNDAGRHQIAQDLLYKCPSSIRNHADVLDLFSSMKYELAAA
;
A
#
# COMPACT_ATOMS: atom_id res chain seq x y z
N MET A 1 -4.35 -6.35 31.74
CA MET A 1 -5.55 -7.21 31.87
C MET A 1 -6.35 -7.12 30.58
N VAL A 2 -6.70 -8.24 29.94
CA VAL A 2 -7.53 -8.26 28.72
C VAL A 2 -8.98 -8.59 29.12
N PHE A 3 -9.91 -7.74 28.72
CA PHE A 3 -11.35 -7.91 28.94
C PHE A 3 -11.90 -8.90 27.90
N ALA A 4 -12.44 -10.04 28.35
CA ALA A 4 -13.25 -10.92 27.52
C ALA A 4 -14.74 -10.62 27.72
N LYS A 5 -15.50 -10.65 26.62
CA LYS A 5 -16.88 -10.15 26.46
C LYS A 5 -17.97 -10.78 27.36
N ASN A 6 -17.67 -11.73 28.23
CA ASN A 6 -18.69 -12.50 28.97
C ASN A 6 -18.54 -12.45 30.51
N GLY A 7 -18.17 -11.30 31.09
CA GLY A 7 -18.62 -10.91 32.43
C GLY A 7 -18.33 -11.83 33.62
N ALA A 8 -17.28 -12.67 33.61
CA ALA A 8 -16.86 -13.45 34.77
C ALA A 8 -15.37 -13.29 35.07
N TRP A 9 -15.03 -13.03 36.34
CA TRP A 9 -13.66 -12.87 36.82
C TRP A 9 -13.00 -14.24 37.01
N ILE A 10 -11.91 -14.52 36.27
CA ILE A 10 -11.08 -15.70 36.49
C ILE A 10 -9.90 -15.28 37.38
N LYS A 11 -9.81 -15.84 38.60
CA LYS A 11 -8.61 -15.73 39.45
C LYS A 11 -7.46 -16.55 38.85
N PRO A 12 -6.22 -16.06 38.84
CA PRO A 12 -5.07 -16.90 38.52
C PRO A 12 -4.84 -17.91 39.65
N LYS A 13 -4.65 -19.19 39.31
CA LYS A 13 -4.16 -20.21 40.26
C LYS A 13 -2.66 -20.02 40.52
N PRO A 14 -2.17 -20.31 41.74
CA PRO A 14 -0.76 -20.34 42.08
C PRO A 14 -0.17 -21.74 41.87
N SER A 15 1.04 -21.79 41.33
CA SER A 15 2.00 -22.92 41.39
C SER A 15 3.24 -22.47 40.61
N ASP A 16 4.49 -22.83 40.90
CA ASP A 16 5.21 -23.31 42.07
C ASP A 16 6.65 -23.50 41.56
N SER A 17 7.63 -22.89 42.23
CA SER A 17 9.06 -23.28 42.28
C SER A 17 10.01 -23.06 41.06
N PRO A 18 11.34 -22.99 41.31
CA PRO A 18 12.30 -22.19 40.55
C PRO A 18 13.41 -23.00 39.85
N GLU A 19 13.57 -22.87 38.53
CA GLU A 19 14.75 -23.38 37.79
C GLU A 19 15.16 -22.51 36.59
N GLU A 20 15.18 -21.18 36.75
CA GLU A 20 15.80 -20.32 35.72
C GLU A 20 16.76 -19.30 36.34
N GLN A 21 17.84 -19.80 36.92
CA GLN A 21 19.09 -19.06 36.94
C GLN A 21 20.23 -19.92 36.38
N ARG A 22 20.94 -19.29 35.43
CA ARG A 22 22.21 -19.67 34.79
C ARG A 22 22.07 -20.53 33.53
N LEU A 23 22.12 -19.85 32.38
CA LEU A 23 23.02 -20.14 31.27
C LEU A 23 23.11 -18.90 30.36
N GLN A 24 23.99 -17.96 30.73
CA GLN A 24 24.57 -17.02 29.77
C GLN A 24 25.46 -17.84 28.83
N LEU A 25 25.01 -18.09 27.60
CA LEU A 25 25.89 -18.62 26.56
C LEU A 25 26.65 -17.45 25.93
N SER A 26 27.88 -17.25 26.41
CA SER A 26 28.92 -16.48 25.72
C SER A 26 29.30 -17.18 24.39
N PRO A 27 29.67 -16.46 23.31
CA PRO A 27 29.96 -17.07 22.01
C PRO A 27 31.22 -17.95 21.92
N HIS A 28 31.89 -18.26 23.04
CA HIS A 28 33.26 -18.79 23.03
C HIS A 28 33.46 -20.25 23.43
N ASP A 29 32.41 -21.03 23.75
CA ASP A 29 32.59 -22.45 24.10
C ASP A 29 31.87 -23.37 23.10
N LEU A 30 32.60 -23.82 22.07
CA LEU A 30 32.22 -24.96 21.24
C LEU A 30 33.39 -25.96 21.22
N PRO A 31 33.15 -27.29 21.37
CA PRO A 31 34.22 -28.27 21.41
C PRO A 31 35.03 -28.28 20.11
N SER A 32 36.35 -28.32 20.23
CA SER A 32 37.32 -28.24 19.14
C SER A 32 37.39 -29.47 18.23
N SER A 33 36.39 -30.36 18.26
CA SER A 33 36.41 -31.67 17.56
C SER A 33 35.36 -31.82 16.44
N LEU A 34 34.82 -30.73 15.88
CA LEU A 34 33.83 -30.79 14.78
C LEU A 34 34.35 -30.13 13.50
N SER A 35 34.08 -30.74 12.35
CA SER A 35 34.56 -30.27 11.05
C SER A 35 33.96 -28.90 10.65
N PRO A 36 34.69 -28.07 9.88
CA PRO A 36 34.29 -26.69 9.52
C PRO A 36 32.89 -26.51 8.88
N PRO A 37 32.36 -27.47 8.09
CA PRO A 37 31.01 -27.37 7.54
C PRO A 37 29.91 -27.41 8.63
N SER A 38 30.15 -28.17 9.70
CA SER A 38 29.17 -28.45 10.77
C SER A 38 29.00 -27.26 11.71
N GLN A 39 30.09 -26.52 12.00
CA GLN A 39 30.03 -25.27 12.79
C GLN A 39 29.27 -24.15 12.05
N LYS A 40 29.45 -24.03 10.72
CA LYS A 40 28.71 -23.05 9.89
C LYS A 40 27.21 -23.36 9.80
N MET A 41 26.84 -24.63 9.87
CA MET A 41 25.43 -25.05 9.86
C MET A 41 24.74 -24.72 11.19
N MET A 42 25.37 -24.97 12.33
CA MET A 42 24.81 -24.58 13.65
C MET A 42 24.69 -23.06 13.83
N GLN A 43 25.67 -22.27 13.36
CA GLN A 43 25.55 -20.80 13.38
C GLN A 43 24.40 -20.28 12.51
N ARG A 44 24.08 -20.94 11.40
CA ARG A 44 22.92 -20.61 10.54
C ARG A 44 21.59 -20.99 11.19
N VAL A 45 21.54 -22.08 11.94
CA VAL A 45 20.33 -22.53 12.66
C VAL A 45 20.05 -21.61 13.87
N GLY A 46 21.08 -21.25 14.65
CA GLY A 46 20.94 -20.31 15.76
C GLY A 46 20.45 -18.92 15.33
N ARG A 47 20.97 -18.39 14.21
CA ARG A 47 20.53 -17.10 13.65
C ARG A 47 19.10 -17.14 13.09
N ARG A 48 18.64 -18.28 12.56
CA ARG A 48 17.26 -18.46 12.10
C ARG A 48 16.25 -18.55 13.26
N LEU A 49 16.63 -19.17 14.38
CA LEU A 49 15.78 -19.25 15.58
C LEU A 49 15.61 -17.87 16.26
N ILE A 50 16.65 -17.04 16.27
CA ILE A 50 16.57 -15.66 16.77
C ILE A 50 15.73 -14.77 15.82
N ALA A 51 15.88 -14.92 14.50
CA ALA A 51 15.12 -14.16 13.51
C ALA A 51 13.61 -14.52 13.48
N SER A 52 13.27 -15.79 13.74
CA SER A 52 11.89 -16.28 13.88
C SER A 52 11.15 -15.59 15.04
N ARG A 53 11.85 -15.35 16.16
CA ARG A 53 11.29 -14.64 17.33
C ARG A 53 11.16 -13.12 17.14
N LEU A 54 11.87 -12.52 16.18
CA LEU A 54 11.89 -11.07 15.95
C LEU A 54 11.11 -10.60 14.71
N GLY A 55 10.47 -11.51 13.95
CA GLY A 55 9.56 -11.14 12.86
C GLY A 55 10.18 -10.49 11.62
N ILE A 56 11.50 -10.61 11.42
CA ILE A 56 12.22 -9.97 10.30
C ILE A 56 12.29 -10.93 9.09
N ARG A 57 11.71 -10.55 7.93
CA ARG A 57 11.89 -11.27 6.65
C ARG A 57 13.15 -10.79 5.95
N PHE A 58 14.13 -11.67 5.69
CA PHE A 58 15.25 -11.38 4.78
C PHE A 58 15.01 -12.00 3.39
N CYS A 59 15.01 -11.14 2.36
CA CYS A 59 15.19 -11.55 0.98
C CYS A 59 16.61 -12.09 0.78
N GLN A 60 16.73 -13.28 0.19
CA GLN A 60 18.01 -13.83 -0.24
C GLN A 60 18.55 -13.04 -1.44
N CYS A 61 19.63 -12.31 -1.26
CA CYS A 61 20.57 -11.97 -2.33
C CYS A 61 21.95 -12.47 -1.94
N ARG A 62 22.57 -13.23 -2.85
CA ARG A 62 23.94 -13.74 -2.73
C ARG A 62 24.90 -12.55 -2.86
N GLU A 63 25.60 -12.20 -1.78
CA GLU A 63 26.87 -11.47 -1.84
C GLU A 63 27.99 -12.36 -1.31
N LEU A 64 28.72 -12.95 -2.25
CA LEU A 64 30.12 -13.35 -2.17
C LEU A 64 30.63 -12.80 -3.50
N SER A 65 31.52 -11.82 -3.59
CA SER A 65 32.83 -11.71 -2.95
C SER A 65 33.44 -10.38 -3.41
N PHE A 66 34.01 -9.55 -2.54
CA PHE A 66 35.19 -8.71 -2.83
C PHE A 66 35.57 -7.89 -1.59
N LEU A 67 36.44 -8.45 -0.75
CA LEU A 67 37.29 -7.69 0.17
C LEU A 67 38.57 -8.49 0.39
N GLN A 68 39.64 -8.12 -0.31
CA GLN A 68 41.02 -8.21 0.18
C GLN A 68 41.88 -7.16 -0.54
N TYR A 69 41.88 -5.97 0.05
CA TYR A 69 43.06 -5.18 0.42
C TYR A 69 44.41 -5.54 -0.26
N GLN A 70 44.95 -4.63 -1.07
CA GLN A 70 46.35 -4.21 -0.94
C GLN A 70 46.55 -2.73 -1.29
N VAL A 71 47.06 -2.02 -0.30
CA VAL A 71 47.66 -0.69 -0.37
C VAL A 71 48.98 -0.77 -1.14
N ARG A 72 49.13 -0.02 -2.24
CA ARG A 72 50.43 0.48 -2.69
C ARG A 72 50.30 1.91 -3.22
N LYS A 73 51.04 2.80 -2.55
CA LYS A 73 51.42 4.14 -3.02
C LYS A 73 52.13 4.04 -4.37
N THR A 74 51.75 4.90 -5.32
CA THR A 74 52.64 5.48 -6.33
C THR A 74 52.09 6.84 -6.73
N GLU A 75 53.00 7.82 -6.74
CA GLU A 75 52.84 9.25 -7.04
C GLU A 75 52.37 9.58 -8.48
N PRO A 76 51.96 10.85 -8.73
CA PRO A 76 51.33 11.26 -9.98
C PRO A 76 52.36 11.69 -11.04
N GLN A 77 52.16 11.27 -12.30
CA GLN A 77 52.82 11.89 -13.46
C GLN A 77 51.84 12.31 -14.56
N LYS A 78 51.65 13.64 -14.62
CA LYS A 78 51.70 14.55 -15.77
C LYS A 78 50.95 14.21 -17.08
N SER A 79 50.08 15.17 -17.41
CA SER A 79 49.79 15.77 -18.74
C SER A 79 48.84 14.98 -19.65
N ARG A 80 47.83 15.56 -20.34
CA ARG A 80 47.50 16.93 -20.79
C ARG A 80 45.97 17.11 -20.76
N SER A 81 45.38 18.05 -20.05
CA SER A 81 45.06 19.42 -20.50
C SER A 81 44.65 19.54 -21.98
N PHE A 82 43.34 19.57 -22.24
CA PHE A 82 42.78 20.57 -23.14
C PHE A 82 41.76 21.40 -22.36
N LEU A 83 42.21 22.63 -22.06
CA LEU A 83 41.41 23.73 -21.55
C LEU A 83 40.61 24.30 -22.72
N LEU A 84 39.30 24.44 -22.54
CA LEU A 84 38.63 25.71 -22.84
C LEU A 84 37.86 26.13 -21.58
N SER A 85 38.08 27.38 -21.25
CA SER A 85 37.94 28.03 -19.95
C SER A 85 36.50 28.53 -19.67
N PRO A 86 36.23 29.05 -18.46
CA PRO A 86 34.94 29.04 -17.81
C PRO A 86 34.17 30.36 -18.01
N SER A 87 32.85 30.28 -17.96
CA SER A 87 32.02 31.42 -17.55
C SER A 87 31.35 31.08 -16.21
N ARG A 88 31.96 31.59 -15.14
CA ARG A 88 31.28 31.83 -13.87
C ARG A 88 30.15 32.84 -14.11
N SER A 89 28.93 32.42 -13.85
CA SER A 89 27.92 33.28 -13.22
C SER A 89 27.13 32.45 -12.22
N LEU A 90 27.57 32.52 -10.97
CA LEU A 90 26.72 32.32 -9.80
C LEU A 90 25.52 33.26 -9.88
N LEU A 91 24.40 32.80 -9.33
CA LEU A 91 23.14 33.52 -9.06
C LEU A 91 22.19 33.69 -10.24
N GLN A 92 21.46 32.61 -10.55
CA GLN A 92 20.02 32.71 -10.79
C GLN A 92 19.35 31.41 -10.33
N SER A 93 19.01 31.36 -9.05
CA SER A 93 17.87 30.59 -8.57
C SER A 93 16.60 31.18 -9.21
N LEU A 94 16.39 30.88 -10.50
CA LEU A 94 15.14 31.15 -11.19
C LEU A 94 14.17 30.01 -10.88
N ASP A 95 13.62 30.15 -9.68
CA ASP A 95 12.34 29.67 -9.18
C ASP A 95 11.59 28.69 -10.10
N PHE A 96 11.71 27.40 -9.81
CA PHE A 96 10.99 26.30 -10.47
C PHE A 96 9.48 26.56 -10.56
N GLY A 97 8.91 27.22 -9.53
CA GLY A 97 7.51 27.65 -9.50
C GLY A 97 7.14 28.68 -10.57
N THR A 98 8.08 29.53 -11.01
CA THR A 98 7.81 30.54 -12.06
C THR A 98 7.71 29.93 -13.46
N LYS A 99 8.49 28.89 -13.78
CA LYS A 99 8.41 28.18 -15.08
C LYS A 99 7.12 27.39 -15.23
N LEU A 100 6.64 26.76 -14.16
CA LEU A 100 5.34 26.07 -14.12
C LEU A 100 4.17 27.06 -14.21
N ARG A 101 4.26 28.19 -13.50
CA ARG A 101 3.25 29.25 -13.50
C ARG A 101 2.98 29.83 -14.90
N THR A 102 4.02 30.01 -15.73
CA THR A 102 3.88 30.51 -17.11
C THR A 102 3.30 29.48 -18.09
N GLN A 103 3.36 28.18 -17.79
CA GLN A 103 2.92 27.13 -18.73
C GLN A 103 1.46 26.73 -18.52
N ILE A 104 0.92 26.90 -17.31
CA ILE A 104 -0.46 26.54 -16.96
C ILE A 104 -1.43 27.70 -17.27
N SER A 105 -0.99 28.96 -17.16
CA SER A 105 -1.85 30.14 -17.41
C SER A 105 -2.34 30.26 -18.85
N ASN A 106 -1.64 29.66 -19.82
CA ASN A 106 -1.96 29.79 -21.25
C ASN A 106 -3.07 28.84 -21.73
N PHE A 107 -3.58 27.94 -20.89
CA PHE A 107 -4.56 26.91 -21.29
C PHE A 107 -5.96 27.08 -20.73
N ALA A 108 -6.20 28.09 -19.88
CA ALA A 108 -7.53 28.35 -19.33
C ALA A 108 -8.53 28.98 -20.33
N SER A 109 -8.13 29.15 -21.61
CA SER A 109 -8.99 29.76 -22.62
C SER A 109 -8.66 29.24 -24.02
N GLN A 110 -9.26 28.11 -24.45
CA GLN A 110 -9.80 27.93 -25.81
C GLN A 110 -10.55 26.59 -25.97
N PRO A 111 -11.55 26.50 -26.88
CA PRO A 111 -12.61 25.51 -26.83
C PRO A 111 -12.34 24.22 -27.60
N GLU A 112 -12.97 23.15 -27.12
CA GLU A 112 -13.07 21.81 -27.69
C GLU A 112 -13.73 21.82 -29.08
N SER A 113 -13.00 21.42 -30.12
CA SER A 113 -13.57 21.07 -31.43
C SER A 113 -12.47 20.48 -32.30
N GLU A 114 -12.37 19.14 -32.34
CA GLU A 114 -11.97 18.34 -33.53
C GLU A 114 -11.75 16.84 -33.22
N ALA A 115 -11.74 16.42 -31.94
CA ALA A 115 -11.50 15.02 -31.54
C ALA A 115 -12.75 14.09 -31.56
N THR A 116 -13.92 14.57 -31.97
CA THR A 116 -15.20 13.84 -31.77
C THR A 116 -15.55 12.80 -32.82
N LYS A 117 -14.95 12.81 -34.03
CA LYS A 117 -15.39 11.91 -35.12
C LYS A 117 -15.15 10.40 -34.87
N GLY A 118 -14.12 10.02 -34.10
CA GLY A 118 -13.84 8.61 -33.79
C GLY A 118 -14.69 8.03 -32.64
N SER A 119 -15.17 8.89 -31.75
CA SER A 119 -15.99 8.51 -30.59
C SER A 119 -17.43 8.17 -30.97
N ASP A 120 -17.97 8.84 -31.99
CA ASP A 120 -19.37 8.70 -32.40
C ASP A 120 -19.70 7.33 -33.01
N HIS A 121 -18.75 6.72 -33.74
CA HIS A 121 -18.95 5.43 -34.40
C HIS A 121 -18.94 4.26 -33.40
N ILE A 122 -18.17 4.39 -32.31
CA ILE A 122 -18.05 3.38 -31.25
C ILE A 122 -19.34 3.33 -30.40
N GLY A 123 -19.92 4.50 -30.11
CA GLY A 123 -21.22 4.59 -29.43
C GLY A 123 -22.35 3.99 -30.26
N ALA A 124 -22.39 4.30 -31.55
CA ALA A 124 -23.39 3.77 -32.49
C ALA A 124 -23.31 2.25 -32.67
N LEU A 125 -22.10 1.67 -32.73
CA LEU A 125 -21.90 0.22 -32.79
C LEU A 125 -22.39 -0.52 -31.54
N ILE A 126 -22.22 0.10 -30.36
CA ILE A 126 -22.71 -0.46 -29.10
C ILE A 126 -24.24 -0.38 -29.03
N GLU A 127 -24.84 0.73 -29.46
CA GLU A 127 -26.30 0.91 -29.49
C GLU A 127 -26.98 -0.02 -30.51
N ALA A 128 -26.32 -0.27 -31.65
CA ALA A 128 -26.80 -1.18 -32.68
C ALA A 128 -26.96 -2.63 -32.20
N LEU A 129 -26.07 -3.08 -31.30
CA LEU A 129 -25.94 -4.48 -30.89
C LEU A 129 -26.44 -4.76 -29.46
N SER A 130 -26.73 -3.74 -28.66
CA SER A 130 -27.20 -3.92 -27.28
C SER A 130 -28.66 -4.35 -27.24
N GLY A 131 -28.91 -5.60 -26.84
CA GLY A 131 -30.26 -6.10 -26.49
C GLY A 131 -31.17 -6.42 -27.67
N LYS A 132 -30.62 -6.66 -28.88
CA LYS A 132 -31.38 -7.02 -30.09
C LYS A 132 -31.02 -8.43 -30.57
N GLU A 133 -32.02 -9.17 -31.05
CA GLU A 133 -31.80 -10.39 -31.83
C GLU A 133 -31.15 -10.05 -33.20
N TRP A 134 -30.43 -11.00 -33.79
CA TRP A 134 -29.83 -10.80 -35.10
C TRP A 134 -30.93 -10.78 -36.19
N CYS A 135 -31.36 -9.59 -36.61
CA CYS A 135 -32.43 -9.41 -37.58
C CYS A 135 -32.04 -8.44 -38.71
N LYS A 136 -32.91 -8.32 -39.72
CA LYS A 136 -32.67 -7.47 -40.90
C LYS A 136 -32.45 -5.99 -40.53
N GLU A 137 -33.17 -5.50 -39.52
CA GLU A 137 -32.99 -4.12 -39.01
C GLU A 137 -31.60 -3.89 -38.41
N THR A 138 -31.04 -4.88 -37.70
CA THR A 138 -29.68 -4.83 -37.16
C THR A 138 -28.65 -4.78 -38.28
N VAL A 139 -28.84 -5.58 -39.34
CA VAL A 139 -27.96 -5.59 -40.51
C VAL A 139 -28.05 -4.28 -41.28
N ASP A 140 -29.25 -3.79 -41.59
CA ASP A 140 -29.47 -2.54 -42.32
C ASP A 140 -28.88 -1.35 -41.55
N HIS A 141 -28.95 -1.37 -40.22
CA HIS A 141 -28.33 -0.35 -39.37
C HIS A 141 -26.81 -0.42 -39.40
N LEU A 142 -26.20 -1.61 -39.31
CA LEU A 142 -24.75 -1.77 -39.41
C LEU A 142 -24.22 -1.41 -40.82
N GLU A 143 -25.00 -1.66 -41.87
CA GLU A 143 -24.67 -1.25 -43.24
C GLU A 143 -24.82 0.25 -43.46
N SER A 144 -25.74 0.92 -42.76
CA SER A 144 -25.91 2.38 -42.80
C SER A 144 -24.73 3.18 -42.22
N LEU A 145 -23.82 2.51 -41.47
CA LEU A 145 -22.65 3.14 -40.86
C LEU A 145 -21.47 3.34 -41.84
N ASP A 146 -21.54 2.78 -43.06
CA ASP A 146 -20.54 2.91 -44.13
C ASP A 146 -19.07 2.69 -43.68
N LEU A 147 -18.87 1.66 -42.83
CA LEU A 147 -17.56 1.36 -42.23
C LEU A 147 -16.72 0.41 -43.09
N SER A 148 -15.43 0.72 -43.24
CA SER A 148 -14.43 -0.21 -43.79
C SER A 148 -13.97 -1.21 -42.72
N TRP A 149 -14.63 -2.36 -42.64
CA TRP A 149 -14.34 -3.37 -41.62
C TRP A 149 -12.90 -3.92 -41.67
N THR A 150 -12.27 -4.03 -40.50
CA THR A 150 -10.94 -4.63 -40.31
C THR A 150 -10.98 -5.68 -39.21
N ASN A 151 -10.01 -6.62 -39.20
CA ASN A 151 -9.90 -7.65 -38.16
C ASN A 151 -9.88 -7.08 -36.72
N PRO A 152 -9.11 -6.02 -36.40
CA PRO A 152 -9.14 -5.40 -35.07
C PRO A 152 -10.52 -4.86 -34.67
N MET A 153 -11.29 -4.29 -35.60
CA MET A 153 -12.65 -3.80 -35.33
C MET A 153 -13.61 -4.95 -35.05
N ALA A 154 -13.55 -6.02 -35.85
CA ALA A 154 -14.34 -7.22 -35.62
C ALA A 154 -14.02 -7.88 -34.27
N LEU A 155 -12.73 -7.98 -33.91
CA LEU A 155 -12.28 -8.48 -32.61
C LEU A 155 -12.81 -7.64 -31.44
N TRP A 156 -12.78 -6.32 -31.59
CA TRP A 156 -13.27 -5.43 -30.56
C TRP A 156 -14.77 -5.63 -30.28
N VAL A 157 -15.58 -5.73 -31.34
CA VAL A 157 -17.03 -5.98 -31.21
C VAL A 157 -17.29 -7.36 -30.59
N LEU A 158 -16.61 -8.40 -31.06
CA LEU A 158 -16.77 -9.76 -30.52
C LEU A 158 -16.42 -9.84 -29.03
N ARG A 159 -15.41 -9.11 -28.53
CA ARG A 159 -15.10 -9.05 -27.09
C ARG A 159 -16.23 -8.48 -26.24
N ARG A 160 -17.13 -7.70 -26.83
CA ARG A 160 -18.24 -7.05 -26.15
C ARG A 160 -19.54 -7.86 -26.19
N LEU A 161 -19.59 -8.86 -27.06
CA LEU A 161 -20.69 -9.81 -27.21
C LEU A 161 -20.41 -11.14 -26.47
N ASP A 162 -19.45 -11.15 -25.55
CA ASP A 162 -19.02 -12.34 -24.81
C ASP A 162 -20.12 -12.98 -23.95
N GLU A 163 -21.11 -12.19 -23.54
CA GLU A 163 -22.27 -12.67 -22.81
C GLU A 163 -23.34 -13.34 -23.70
N ASP A 164 -23.37 -13.06 -25.01
CA ASP A 164 -24.34 -13.61 -25.97
C ASP A 164 -23.63 -14.30 -27.16
N PRO A 165 -23.30 -15.60 -27.03
CA PRO A 165 -22.54 -16.34 -28.03
C PRO A 165 -23.28 -16.54 -29.36
N THR A 166 -24.62 -16.53 -29.39
CA THR A 166 -25.39 -16.73 -30.64
C THR A 166 -25.44 -15.43 -31.45
N LEU A 167 -25.61 -14.29 -30.76
CA LEU A 167 -25.50 -12.97 -31.38
C LEU A 167 -24.06 -12.72 -31.86
N ALA A 168 -23.05 -13.09 -31.06
CA ALA A 168 -21.64 -13.01 -31.44
C ALA A 168 -21.32 -13.84 -32.69
N LEU A 169 -21.86 -15.07 -32.79
CA LEU A 169 -21.65 -15.94 -33.96
C LEU A 169 -22.34 -15.38 -35.21
N SER A 170 -23.52 -14.78 -35.05
CA SER A 170 -24.25 -14.15 -36.15
C SER A 170 -23.51 -12.93 -36.69
N PHE A 171 -22.98 -12.10 -35.79
CA PHE A 171 -22.08 -11.00 -36.14
C PHE A 171 -20.80 -11.48 -36.79
N PHE A 172 -20.15 -12.53 -36.24
CA PHE A 172 -18.95 -13.14 -36.80
C PHE A 172 -19.16 -13.58 -38.26
N ASN A 173 -20.28 -14.25 -38.54
CA ASN A 173 -20.61 -14.71 -39.88
C ASN A 173 -20.83 -13.53 -40.83
N TRP A 174 -21.58 -12.51 -40.42
CA TRP A 174 -21.82 -11.34 -41.26
C TRP A 174 -20.54 -10.54 -41.53
N VAL A 175 -19.74 -10.22 -40.51
CA VAL A 175 -18.53 -9.41 -40.68
C VAL A 175 -17.47 -10.14 -41.50
N SER A 176 -17.44 -11.48 -41.45
CA SER A 176 -16.56 -12.30 -42.30
C SER A 176 -16.83 -12.12 -43.80
N THR A 177 -18.05 -11.74 -44.19
CA THR A 177 -18.41 -11.43 -45.59
C THR A 177 -17.99 -10.03 -46.02
N LYS A 178 -17.71 -9.12 -45.06
CA LYS A 178 -17.37 -7.72 -45.33
C LYS A 178 -15.86 -7.47 -45.37
N ILE A 179 -15.06 -8.33 -44.75
CA ILE A 179 -13.60 -8.22 -44.71
C ILE A 179 -12.99 -9.01 -45.88
N ALA A 180 -12.28 -8.31 -46.77
CA ALA A 180 -11.53 -8.95 -47.85
C ALA A 180 -10.42 -9.84 -47.27
N GLY A 181 -10.45 -11.14 -47.59
CA GLY A 181 -9.54 -12.15 -47.02
C GLY A 181 -10.06 -12.86 -45.76
N GLY A 182 -11.25 -12.49 -45.27
CA GLY A 182 -11.89 -13.13 -44.13
C GLY A 182 -11.30 -12.73 -42.77
N LEU A 183 -11.79 -13.39 -41.72
CA LEU A 183 -11.37 -13.17 -40.34
C LEU A 183 -10.10 -13.96 -40.01
N ASP A 184 -9.22 -13.38 -39.19
CA ASP A 184 -7.93 -13.96 -38.83
C ASP A 184 -8.01 -15.06 -37.75
N SER A 185 -6.87 -15.69 -37.47
CA SER A 185 -6.74 -16.75 -36.45
C SER A 185 -7.14 -16.29 -35.04
N GLU A 186 -7.07 -14.99 -34.74
CA GLU A 186 -7.46 -14.43 -33.45
C GLU A 186 -8.98 -14.38 -33.30
N ALA A 187 -9.67 -13.92 -34.35
CA ALA A 187 -11.12 -13.83 -34.35
C ALA A 187 -11.77 -15.22 -34.23
N TYR A 188 -11.28 -16.19 -34.99
CA TYR A 188 -11.74 -17.58 -34.86
C TYR A 188 -11.44 -18.16 -33.47
N SER A 189 -10.23 -17.93 -32.93
CA SER A 189 -9.86 -18.45 -31.61
C SER A 189 -10.74 -17.88 -30.50
N MET A 190 -11.05 -16.59 -30.54
CA MET A 190 -11.91 -15.95 -29.56
C MET A 190 -13.36 -16.45 -29.63
N MET A 191 -13.89 -16.60 -30.84
CA MET A 191 -15.25 -17.11 -31.04
C MET A 191 -15.37 -18.59 -30.61
N LEU A 192 -14.38 -19.43 -30.93
CA LEU A 192 -14.32 -20.83 -30.47
C LEU A 192 -14.23 -20.92 -28.94
N GLU A 193 -13.46 -20.03 -28.29
CA GLU A 193 -13.39 -19.97 -26.83
C GLU A 193 -14.76 -19.64 -26.23
N MET A 194 -15.43 -18.63 -26.78
CA MET A 194 -16.73 -18.16 -26.29
C MET A 194 -17.82 -19.24 -26.41
N LEU A 195 -17.92 -19.91 -27.57
CA LEU A 195 -18.87 -20.99 -27.80
C LEU A 195 -18.66 -22.14 -26.81
N VAL A 196 -17.41 -22.56 -26.61
CA VAL A 196 -17.09 -23.63 -25.66
C VAL A 196 -17.42 -23.19 -24.25
N LEU A 197 -16.95 -22.02 -23.79
CA LEU A 197 -17.18 -21.54 -22.42
C LEU A 197 -18.66 -21.36 -22.07
N LYS A 198 -19.50 -21.03 -23.05
CA LYS A 198 -20.95 -20.88 -22.86
C LYS A 198 -21.77 -22.14 -23.18
N GLY A 199 -21.14 -23.21 -23.69
CA GLY A 199 -21.79 -24.52 -23.87
C GLY A 199 -22.44 -24.77 -25.24
N HIS A 200 -22.14 -23.94 -26.24
CA HIS A 200 -22.64 -24.05 -27.62
C HIS A 200 -21.77 -25.01 -28.44
N MET A 201 -21.94 -26.32 -28.19
CA MET A 201 -21.04 -27.35 -28.71
C MET A 201 -21.25 -27.69 -30.18
N GLU A 202 -22.48 -27.59 -30.71
CA GLU A 202 -22.74 -27.87 -32.14
C GLU A 202 -22.11 -26.78 -33.02
N GLU A 203 -22.34 -25.53 -32.67
CA GLU A 203 -21.80 -24.35 -33.34
C GLU A 203 -20.28 -24.26 -33.19
N PHE A 204 -19.74 -24.71 -32.06
CA PHE A 204 -18.30 -24.83 -31.86
C PHE A 204 -17.66 -25.75 -32.90
N TRP A 205 -18.23 -26.94 -33.13
CA TRP A 205 -17.64 -27.90 -34.07
C TRP A 205 -17.78 -27.45 -35.53
N ASP A 206 -18.90 -26.82 -35.89
CA ASP A 206 -19.07 -26.18 -37.20
C ASP A 206 -17.98 -25.12 -37.43
N LEU A 207 -17.80 -24.22 -36.45
CA LEU A 207 -16.79 -23.16 -36.54
C LEU A 207 -15.35 -23.72 -36.58
N ALA A 208 -15.07 -24.81 -35.85
CA ALA A 208 -13.77 -25.47 -35.85
C ALA A 208 -13.45 -26.07 -37.23
N GLU A 209 -14.45 -26.61 -37.92
CA GLU A 209 -14.29 -27.12 -39.29
C GLU A 209 -14.04 -26.01 -40.30
N ARG A 210 -14.73 -24.88 -40.15
CA ARG A 210 -14.48 -23.69 -40.96
C ARG A 210 -13.06 -23.14 -40.75
N LEU A 211 -12.57 -23.12 -39.51
CA LEU A 211 -11.18 -22.73 -39.20
C LEU A 211 -10.18 -23.64 -39.94
N LYS A 212 -10.44 -24.96 -39.96
CA LYS A 212 -9.60 -25.95 -40.63
C LYS A 212 -9.57 -25.79 -42.14
N VAL A 213 -10.75 -25.60 -42.76
CA VAL A 213 -10.87 -25.36 -44.21
C VAL A 213 -10.19 -24.04 -44.60
N ALA A 214 -10.25 -23.03 -43.75
CA ALA A 214 -9.56 -21.75 -43.95
C ALA A 214 -8.03 -21.82 -43.78
N GLY A 215 -7.47 -22.95 -43.34
CA GLY A 215 -6.03 -23.11 -43.10
C GLY A 215 -5.49 -22.30 -41.91
N LEU A 216 -6.38 -21.82 -41.04
CA LEU A 216 -6.04 -20.98 -39.89
C LEU A 216 -5.76 -21.82 -38.64
N ARG A 217 -4.97 -21.31 -37.70
CA ARG A 217 -4.55 -22.04 -36.49
C ARG A 217 -5.23 -21.48 -35.25
N MET A 218 -5.68 -22.37 -34.35
CA MET A 218 -6.20 -21.97 -33.05
C MET A 218 -5.06 -21.62 -32.08
N TYR A 219 -5.19 -20.51 -31.36
CA TYR A 219 -4.17 -20.11 -30.40
C TYR A 219 -4.00 -21.09 -29.23
N LYS A 220 -2.75 -21.27 -28.80
CA LYS A 220 -2.35 -22.18 -27.71
C LYS A 220 -3.06 -21.88 -26.38
N GLY A 221 -3.30 -20.60 -26.10
CA GLY A 221 -4.05 -20.16 -24.92
C GLY A 221 -5.50 -20.62 -24.94
N THR A 222 -6.16 -20.46 -26.08
CA THR A 222 -7.55 -20.89 -26.34
C THR A 222 -7.68 -22.41 -26.27
N ARG A 223 -6.79 -23.17 -26.94
CA ARG A 223 -6.78 -24.64 -26.90
C ARG A 223 -6.69 -25.18 -25.47
N ARG A 224 -5.87 -24.55 -24.62
CA ARG A 224 -5.74 -24.93 -23.20
C ARG A 224 -7.04 -24.71 -22.43
N LYS A 225 -7.72 -23.59 -22.65
CA LYS A 225 -8.98 -23.27 -21.95
C LYS A 225 -10.11 -24.20 -22.37
N ILE A 226 -10.22 -24.49 -23.67
CA ILE A 226 -11.19 -25.47 -24.22
C ILE A 226 -10.94 -26.85 -23.62
N ARG A 227 -9.67 -27.30 -23.59
CA ARG A 227 -9.30 -28.59 -23.00
C ARG A 227 -9.62 -28.67 -21.52
N LYS A 228 -9.34 -27.59 -20.79
CA LYS A 228 -9.69 -27.50 -19.37
C LYS A 228 -11.19 -27.65 -19.19
N LYS A 229 -12.02 -26.97 -20.00
CA LYS A 229 -13.47 -27.11 -19.93
C LYS A 229 -13.95 -28.53 -20.22
N PHE A 230 -13.44 -29.19 -21.27
CA PHE A 230 -13.79 -30.58 -21.57
C PHE A 230 -13.35 -31.55 -20.45
N SER A 231 -12.24 -31.27 -19.78
CA SER A 231 -11.81 -32.03 -18.60
C SER A 231 -12.70 -31.78 -17.38
N ASP A 232 -13.04 -30.53 -17.11
CA ASP A 232 -13.87 -30.13 -15.96
C ASP A 232 -15.31 -30.67 -16.10
N GLU A 233 -15.82 -30.79 -17.33
CA GLU A 233 -17.16 -31.33 -17.65
C GLU A 233 -17.15 -32.83 -18.04
N ASN A 234 -16.01 -33.53 -17.87
CA ASN A 234 -15.86 -34.97 -18.15
C ASN A 234 -16.23 -35.38 -19.61
N MET A 235 -16.06 -34.49 -20.58
CA MET A 235 -16.39 -34.69 -21.99
C MET A 235 -15.26 -35.42 -22.75
N VAL A 236 -15.02 -36.68 -22.39
CA VAL A 236 -13.89 -37.48 -22.91
C VAL A 236 -13.89 -37.61 -24.44
N ASP A 237 -15.06 -37.81 -25.06
CA ASP A 237 -15.16 -37.96 -26.51
C ASP A 237 -14.96 -36.63 -27.27
N SER A 238 -15.36 -35.50 -26.67
CA SER A 238 -15.06 -34.17 -27.22
C SER A 238 -13.58 -33.81 -27.08
N SER A 239 -12.92 -34.25 -26.00
CA SER A 239 -11.47 -34.13 -25.85
C SER A 239 -10.73 -34.97 -26.88
N ARG A 240 -11.12 -36.24 -27.08
CA ARG A 240 -10.52 -37.09 -28.13
C ARG A 240 -10.76 -36.53 -29.52
N ARG A 241 -11.99 -36.10 -29.82
CA ARG A 241 -12.31 -35.46 -31.09
C ARG A 241 -11.50 -34.20 -31.31
N LEU A 242 -11.29 -33.37 -30.29
CA LEU A 242 -10.44 -32.17 -30.39
C LEU A 242 -8.97 -32.54 -30.67
N ASP A 243 -8.51 -33.60 -30.02
CA ASP A 243 -7.17 -34.15 -30.17
C ASP A 243 -6.99 -34.70 -31.61
N ASP A 244 -7.92 -35.51 -32.13
CA ASP A 244 -7.89 -36.05 -33.50
C ASP A 244 -8.06 -34.94 -34.57
N PHE A 245 -8.94 -33.98 -34.33
CA PHE A 245 -9.32 -32.95 -35.30
C PHE A 245 -8.20 -31.98 -35.63
N PHE A 246 -7.36 -31.69 -34.63
CA PHE A 246 -6.21 -30.80 -34.72
C PHE A 246 -4.86 -31.56 -34.60
N GLY A 247 -4.85 -32.89 -34.68
CA GLY A 247 -3.63 -33.71 -34.78
C GLY A 247 -2.79 -33.86 -33.51
N ILE A 248 -3.40 -33.85 -32.32
CA ILE A 248 -2.72 -34.07 -31.03
C ILE A 248 -2.50 -35.57 -30.78
N ASN A 249 -1.39 -36.13 -31.28
CA ASN A 249 -0.83 -37.30 -30.62
C ASN A 249 -0.32 -36.87 -29.23
N VAL A 250 -0.88 -37.48 -28.18
CA VAL A 250 -0.79 -37.05 -26.77
C VAL A 250 0.63 -37.08 -26.17
N GLU A 251 1.64 -37.57 -26.91
CA GLU A 251 3.05 -37.48 -26.49
C GLU A 251 3.92 -36.51 -27.32
N LYS A 252 3.39 -35.88 -28.37
CA LYS A 252 4.15 -34.88 -29.16
C LYS A 252 3.61 -33.46 -29.05
N ASP A 253 2.32 -33.28 -28.78
CA ASP A 253 1.69 -31.95 -28.86
C ASP A 253 1.72 -31.11 -27.56
N LEU A 254 2.38 -31.60 -26.51
CA LEU A 254 2.84 -30.76 -25.39
C LEU A 254 4.09 -29.93 -25.76
N MET A 255 4.70 -30.21 -26.93
CA MET A 255 5.81 -29.48 -27.52
C MET A 255 5.44 -29.07 -28.96
N ILE A 256 4.69 -27.98 -29.13
CA ILE A 256 4.63 -27.29 -30.42
C ILE A 256 5.59 -26.10 -30.35
N PHE A 257 6.87 -26.42 -30.32
CA PHE A 257 7.81 -25.99 -31.36
C PHE A 257 8.00 -27.22 -32.25
N ASP A 258 8.30 -27.07 -33.54
CA ASP A 258 8.81 -28.23 -34.27
C ASP A 258 10.01 -28.77 -33.45
N GLU A 259 10.01 -30.05 -33.06
CA GLU A 259 11.14 -30.63 -32.31
C GLU A 259 12.47 -30.29 -33.01
N GLU A 260 12.43 -30.25 -34.34
CA GLU A 260 13.48 -29.78 -35.23
C GLU A 260 13.86 -28.29 -35.03
N GLU A 261 12.91 -27.35 -34.94
CA GLU A 261 13.22 -25.93 -34.68
C GLU A 261 13.78 -25.70 -33.26
N LEU A 262 13.34 -26.47 -32.26
CA LEU A 262 13.83 -26.34 -30.88
C LEU A 262 15.21 -26.98 -30.70
N GLU A 263 15.44 -28.15 -31.28
CA GLU A 263 16.76 -28.78 -31.35
C GLU A 263 17.74 -27.90 -32.12
N ALA A 264 17.32 -27.37 -33.27
CA ALA A 264 18.13 -26.44 -34.02
C ALA A 264 18.41 -25.14 -33.25
N SER A 265 17.40 -24.58 -32.56
CA SER A 265 17.59 -23.43 -31.67
C SER A 265 18.63 -23.71 -30.59
N ASP A 266 18.57 -24.87 -29.93
CA ASP A 266 19.51 -25.25 -28.87
C ASP A 266 20.92 -25.48 -29.42
N GLU A 267 21.06 -26.09 -30.59
CA GLU A 267 22.35 -26.27 -31.26
C GLU A 267 22.98 -24.93 -31.65
N ILE A 268 22.20 -24.02 -32.26
CA ILE A 268 22.65 -22.67 -32.62
C ILE A 268 23.02 -21.88 -31.36
N VAL A 269 22.22 -21.95 -30.29
CA VAL A 269 22.53 -21.27 -29.02
C VAL A 269 23.83 -21.79 -28.42
N ARG A 270 24.10 -23.11 -28.47
CA ARG A 270 25.37 -23.68 -28.02
C ARG A 270 26.54 -23.21 -28.86
N LEU A 271 26.37 -23.11 -30.18
CA LEU A 271 27.41 -22.61 -31.09
C LEU A 271 27.71 -21.14 -30.80
N VAL A 272 26.69 -20.29 -30.82
CA VAL A 272 26.77 -18.85 -30.50
C VAL A 272 27.37 -18.62 -29.11
N GLY A 273 27.04 -19.47 -28.13
CA GLY A 273 27.57 -19.38 -26.77
C GLY A 273 29.08 -19.68 -26.66
N ARG A 274 29.65 -20.48 -27.57
CA ARG A 274 31.09 -20.81 -27.59
C ARG A 274 31.93 -19.79 -28.34
N LYS A 275 31.33 -19.07 -29.28
CA LYS A 275 32.03 -18.13 -30.16
C LYS A 275 32.17 -16.79 -29.50
N GLU A 276 33.32 -16.13 -29.68
CA GLU A 276 33.53 -14.76 -29.19
C GLU A 276 32.89 -13.71 -30.11
N GLU A 277 32.96 -13.95 -31.42
CA GLU A 277 32.44 -13.10 -32.50
C GLU A 277 31.57 -13.92 -33.48
N TRP A 278 30.85 -13.23 -34.37
CA TRP A 278 30.10 -13.85 -35.45
C TRP A 278 31.05 -14.38 -36.54
N ASP A 279 30.85 -15.61 -37.01
CA ASP A 279 31.68 -16.24 -38.02
C ASP A 279 30.91 -17.11 -39.03
N GLU A 280 31.60 -17.57 -40.08
CA GLU A 280 31.04 -18.36 -41.18
C GLU A 280 30.43 -19.69 -40.69
N GLU A 281 30.91 -20.26 -39.57
CA GLU A 281 30.35 -21.50 -39.00
C GLU A 281 28.92 -21.29 -38.49
N ILE A 282 28.61 -20.11 -37.96
CA ILE A 282 27.24 -19.73 -37.57
C ILE A 282 26.36 -19.57 -38.82
N GLU A 283 26.87 -18.96 -39.89
CA GLU A 283 26.15 -18.73 -41.15
C GLU A 283 25.83 -20.04 -41.86
N ASP A 284 26.82 -20.93 -42.00
CA ASP A 284 26.68 -22.24 -42.60
C ASP A 284 25.67 -23.08 -41.81
N LYS A 285 25.75 -23.04 -40.47
CA LYS A 285 24.83 -23.78 -39.62
C LYS A 285 23.40 -23.25 -39.73
N LEU A 286 23.20 -21.93 -39.72
CA LEU A 286 21.89 -21.32 -39.92
C LEU A 286 21.29 -21.67 -41.29
N SER A 287 22.12 -21.62 -42.34
CA SER A 287 21.72 -21.97 -43.70
C SER A 287 21.40 -23.46 -43.87
N SER A 288 22.08 -24.33 -43.09
CA SER A 288 21.80 -25.78 -43.07
C SER A 288 20.51 -26.15 -42.33
N VAL A 289 20.15 -25.37 -41.31
CA VAL A 289 18.98 -25.61 -40.46
C VAL A 289 17.70 -25.15 -41.13
N SER A 290 17.72 -23.98 -41.78
CA SER A 290 16.58 -23.52 -42.55
C SER A 290 17.04 -22.68 -43.74
N PRO A 291 16.63 -23.02 -44.98
CA PRO A 291 16.93 -22.21 -46.16
C PRO A 291 16.23 -20.84 -46.13
N ASN A 292 15.23 -20.64 -45.26
CA ASN A 292 14.61 -19.35 -45.00
C ASN A 292 14.42 -19.16 -43.49
N ILE A 293 15.20 -18.26 -42.89
CA ILE A 293 15.23 -18.06 -41.43
C ILE A 293 13.87 -17.52 -40.97
N SER A 294 13.15 -18.28 -40.15
CA SER A 294 11.84 -17.90 -39.64
C SER A 294 11.97 -16.90 -38.48
N ASN A 295 11.04 -15.94 -38.37
CA ASN A 295 11.01 -14.99 -37.25
C ASN A 295 10.82 -15.72 -35.91
N GLY A 296 10.12 -16.87 -35.92
CA GLY A 296 9.93 -17.74 -34.76
C GLY A 296 11.24 -18.33 -34.23
N LEU A 297 12.09 -18.86 -35.12
CA LEU A 297 13.42 -19.38 -34.81
C LEU A 297 14.30 -18.31 -34.18
N VAL A 298 14.35 -17.11 -34.78
CA VAL A 298 15.12 -15.96 -34.26
C VAL A 298 14.63 -15.58 -32.86
N VAL A 299 13.32 -15.42 -32.67
CA VAL A 299 12.73 -15.06 -31.36
C VAL A 299 13.04 -16.13 -30.30
N ASN A 300 13.05 -17.41 -30.65
CA ASN A 300 13.38 -18.50 -29.73
C ASN A 300 14.83 -18.46 -29.29
N ILE A 301 15.76 -18.32 -30.24
CA ILE A 301 17.19 -18.21 -29.96
C ILE A 301 17.47 -17.00 -29.05
N LEU A 302 16.86 -15.84 -29.35
CA LEU A 302 16.98 -14.65 -28.49
C LEU A 302 16.43 -14.88 -27.08
N LYS A 303 15.29 -15.58 -26.95
CA LYS A 303 14.72 -15.95 -25.63
C LYS A 303 15.61 -16.93 -24.87
N MET A 304 16.31 -17.84 -25.54
CA MET A 304 17.26 -18.78 -24.93
C MET A 304 18.56 -18.08 -24.50
N LEU A 305 19.06 -17.15 -25.33
CA LEU A 305 20.18 -16.28 -25.02
C LEU A 305 19.84 -15.16 -24.04
N LYS A 306 18.64 -15.19 -23.45
CA LYS A 306 18.20 -14.19 -22.47
C LYS A 306 19.21 -14.02 -21.35
N ARG A 307 20.05 -14.98 -20.97
CA ARG A 307 21.05 -14.77 -19.90
C ARG A 307 22.27 -13.96 -20.35
N ASP A 308 22.61 -13.97 -21.63
CA ASP A 308 23.79 -13.32 -22.21
C ASP A 308 23.39 -12.29 -23.28
N PRO A 309 23.10 -11.04 -22.89
CA PRO A 309 22.61 -10.01 -23.82
C PRO A 309 23.61 -9.66 -24.92
N VAL A 310 24.91 -9.73 -24.64
CA VAL A 310 25.98 -9.47 -25.62
C VAL A 310 25.95 -10.51 -26.75
N LYS A 311 25.75 -11.79 -26.40
CA LYS A 311 25.65 -12.88 -27.39
C LYS A 311 24.36 -12.82 -28.18
N ALA A 312 23.25 -12.48 -27.52
CA ALA A 312 22.00 -12.22 -28.21
C ALA A 312 22.14 -11.07 -29.22
N LEU A 313 22.87 -10.00 -28.87
CA LEU A 313 23.06 -8.83 -29.74
C LEU A 313 23.97 -9.15 -30.93
N MET A 314 25.06 -9.88 -30.68
CA MET A 314 25.94 -10.41 -31.72
C MET A 314 25.16 -11.25 -32.72
N PHE A 315 24.30 -12.16 -32.23
CA PHE A 315 23.44 -12.97 -33.08
C PHE A 315 22.44 -12.11 -33.88
N PHE A 316 21.79 -11.16 -33.23
CA PHE A 316 20.83 -10.26 -33.87
C PHE A 316 21.46 -9.45 -35.00
N ARG A 317 22.58 -8.76 -34.75
CA ARG A 317 23.26 -7.95 -35.77
C ARG A 317 23.85 -8.80 -36.90
N GLY A 318 24.42 -9.95 -36.58
CA GLY A 318 24.97 -10.85 -37.59
C GLY A 318 23.92 -11.32 -38.61
N LEU A 319 22.70 -11.61 -38.16
CA LEU A 319 21.58 -11.93 -39.05
C LEU A 319 21.29 -10.78 -40.04
N GLY A 320 21.21 -9.55 -39.55
CA GLY A 320 20.92 -8.38 -40.39
C GLY A 320 22.04 -8.03 -41.36
N GLU A 321 23.29 -8.03 -40.89
CA GLU A 321 24.45 -7.55 -41.66
C GLU A 321 24.99 -8.59 -42.65
N ARG A 322 25.02 -9.87 -42.27
CA ARG A 322 25.70 -10.92 -43.05
C ARG A 322 24.73 -11.79 -43.86
N LEU A 323 23.56 -12.06 -43.29
CA LEU A 323 22.52 -12.88 -43.93
C LEU A 323 21.39 -12.04 -44.54
N ASN A 324 21.52 -10.69 -44.50
CA ASN A 324 20.57 -9.73 -45.05
C ASN A 324 19.12 -9.97 -44.56
N TYR A 325 18.99 -10.48 -43.34
CA TYR A 325 17.71 -10.76 -42.72
C TYR A 325 17.06 -9.45 -42.27
N LYS A 326 15.80 -9.22 -42.66
CA LYS A 326 15.07 -8.01 -42.26
C LYS A 326 14.33 -8.27 -40.96
N HIS A 327 14.80 -7.63 -39.88
CA HIS A 327 14.13 -7.66 -38.61
C HIS A 327 12.75 -6.99 -38.68
N ASP A 328 11.77 -7.66 -38.07
CA ASP A 328 10.39 -7.22 -37.96
C ASP A 328 10.06 -6.80 -36.52
N ALA A 329 8.84 -6.31 -36.28
CA ALA A 329 8.43 -5.89 -34.95
C ALA A 329 8.59 -7.01 -33.90
N VAL A 330 8.32 -8.27 -34.23
CA VAL A 330 8.38 -9.40 -33.28
C VAL A 330 9.82 -9.69 -32.85
N THR A 331 10.77 -9.69 -33.79
CA THR A 331 12.19 -9.91 -33.51
C THR A 331 12.83 -8.75 -32.76
N TYR A 332 12.49 -7.49 -33.12
CA TYR A 332 12.90 -6.32 -32.34
C TYR A 332 12.38 -6.37 -30.90
N ASN A 333 11.07 -6.63 -30.70
CA ASN A 333 10.46 -6.74 -29.37
C ASN A 333 11.10 -7.85 -28.52
N ALA A 334 11.49 -8.98 -29.14
CA ALA A 334 12.25 -10.04 -28.48
C ALA A 334 13.66 -9.58 -28.07
N MET A 335 14.36 -8.85 -28.93
CA MET A 335 15.72 -8.35 -28.68
C MET A 335 15.74 -7.31 -27.55
N ILE A 336 14.90 -6.28 -27.61
CA ILE A 336 14.81 -5.25 -26.55
C ILE A 336 14.39 -5.86 -25.20
N SER A 337 13.56 -6.91 -25.22
CA SER A 337 13.20 -7.68 -24.04
C SER A 337 14.38 -8.39 -23.38
N VAL A 338 15.40 -8.76 -24.16
CA VAL A 338 16.66 -9.33 -23.66
C VAL A 338 17.57 -8.23 -23.11
N LEU A 339 17.77 -7.14 -23.89
CA LEU A 339 18.71 -6.05 -23.59
C LEU A 339 18.30 -5.18 -22.41
N GLY A 340 17.00 -5.02 -22.14
CA GLY A 340 16.48 -4.13 -21.09
C GLY A 340 16.94 -4.50 -19.68
N ARG A 341 18.18 -4.14 -19.35
CA ARG A 341 18.95 -4.42 -18.13
C ARG A 341 20.12 -3.44 -18.00
N ARG A 342 20.58 -3.23 -16.77
CA ARG A 342 21.66 -2.29 -16.43
C ARG A 342 22.95 -2.45 -17.23
N GLY A 343 23.37 -3.67 -17.56
CA GLY A 343 24.63 -3.94 -18.25
C GLY A 343 24.61 -3.78 -19.77
N SER A 344 23.44 -3.56 -20.37
CA SER A 344 23.26 -3.47 -21.83
C SER A 344 22.22 -2.40 -22.17
N ILE A 345 22.17 -1.33 -21.37
CA ILE A 345 21.15 -0.29 -21.51
C ILE A 345 21.42 0.62 -22.70
N ASP A 346 22.68 0.89 -23.01
CA ASP A 346 23.07 1.69 -24.17
C ASP A 346 22.71 0.95 -25.46
N ASP A 347 23.01 -0.35 -25.53
CA ASP A 347 22.60 -1.22 -26.64
C ASP A 347 21.08 -1.32 -26.75
N PHE A 348 20.36 -1.40 -25.62
CA PHE A 348 18.91 -1.40 -25.60
C PHE A 348 18.34 -0.16 -26.30
N TRP A 349 18.83 1.03 -25.96
CA TRP A 349 18.36 2.27 -26.58
C TRP A 349 18.76 2.37 -28.06
N ALA A 350 19.95 1.89 -28.44
CA ALA A 350 20.34 1.81 -29.85
C ALA A 350 19.37 0.96 -30.68
N ILE A 351 18.96 -0.20 -30.18
CA ILE A 351 17.99 -1.07 -30.86
C ILE A 351 16.57 -0.47 -30.86
N VAL A 352 16.16 0.22 -29.79
CA VAL A 352 14.86 0.92 -29.76
C VAL A 352 14.80 2.03 -30.80
N GLU A 353 15.90 2.73 -31.02
CA GLU A 353 16.04 3.75 -32.06
C GLU A 353 16.03 3.16 -33.47
N GLU A 354 16.80 2.10 -33.70
CA GLU A 354 16.81 1.36 -34.97
C GLU A 354 15.43 0.78 -35.33
N MET A 355 14.70 0.29 -34.32
CA MET A 355 13.33 -0.19 -34.45
C MET A 355 12.38 0.92 -34.90
N ARG A 356 12.52 2.13 -34.36
CA ARG A 356 11.74 3.31 -34.75
C ARG A 356 12.05 3.75 -36.18
N ASP A 357 13.32 3.80 -36.56
CA ASP A 357 13.75 4.13 -37.93
C ASP A 357 13.25 3.11 -38.95
N SER A 358 13.16 1.84 -38.54
CA SER A 358 12.58 0.73 -39.30
C SER A 358 11.04 0.74 -39.32
N ARG A 359 10.38 1.76 -38.76
CA ARG A 359 8.91 1.88 -38.61
C ARG A 359 8.26 0.68 -37.90
N CYS A 360 9.00 0.00 -37.04
CA CYS A 360 8.48 -1.06 -36.19
C CYS A 360 8.06 -0.47 -34.84
N GLU A 361 6.95 -0.94 -34.28
CA GLU A 361 6.38 -0.40 -33.03
C GLU A 361 6.60 -1.32 -31.83
N MET A 362 6.90 -0.72 -30.68
CA MET A 362 7.04 -1.45 -29.43
C MET A 362 5.68 -1.96 -28.97
N GLU A 363 5.59 -3.27 -28.69
CA GLU A 363 4.37 -3.86 -28.18
C GLU A 363 4.09 -3.39 -26.74
N ILE A 364 2.82 -3.13 -26.43
CA ILE A 364 2.37 -2.74 -25.08
C ILE A 364 2.81 -3.76 -24.02
N THR A 365 2.76 -5.06 -24.34
CA THR A 365 3.19 -6.15 -23.46
C THR A 365 4.70 -6.10 -23.17
N THR A 366 5.51 -5.76 -24.18
CA THR A 366 6.96 -5.58 -24.05
C THR A 366 7.27 -4.36 -23.17
N TYR A 367 6.61 -3.23 -23.43
CA TYR A 367 6.71 -2.03 -22.60
C TYR A 367 6.36 -2.31 -21.12
N GLN A 368 5.23 -2.98 -20.84
CA GLN A 368 4.81 -3.31 -19.47
C GLN A 368 5.85 -4.18 -18.73
N ASN A 369 6.37 -5.20 -19.43
CA ASN A 369 7.40 -6.09 -18.89
C ASN A 369 8.72 -5.37 -18.59
N LEU A 370 9.12 -4.45 -19.47
CA LEU A 370 10.34 -3.65 -19.33
C LEU A 370 10.20 -2.59 -18.23
N SER A 371 9.10 -1.83 -18.23
CA SER A 371 8.77 -0.84 -17.20
C SER A 371 8.79 -1.47 -15.81
N GLN A 372 8.11 -2.59 -15.61
CA GLN A 372 8.10 -3.30 -14.34
C GLN A 372 9.50 -3.79 -13.94
N ARG A 373 10.32 -4.22 -14.90
CA ARG A 373 11.70 -4.67 -14.65
C ARG A 373 12.60 -3.51 -14.24
N PHE A 374 12.55 -2.38 -14.94
CA PHE A 374 13.33 -1.19 -14.63
C PHE A 374 12.98 -0.66 -13.23
N GLN A 375 11.68 -0.58 -12.90
CA GLN A 375 11.22 -0.20 -11.56
C GLN A 375 11.75 -1.15 -10.47
N ARG A 376 11.67 -2.48 -10.66
CA ARG A 376 12.18 -3.45 -9.68
C ARG A 376 13.69 -3.39 -9.49
N ARG A 377 14.44 -2.99 -10.51
CA ARG A 377 15.91 -2.88 -10.49
C ARG A 377 16.41 -1.49 -10.10
N LYS A 378 15.53 -0.58 -9.67
CA LYS A 378 15.83 0.83 -9.36
C LYS A 378 16.47 1.60 -10.55
N MET A 379 16.18 1.19 -11.77
CA MET A 379 16.59 1.87 -13.01
C MET A 379 15.53 2.93 -13.39
N LEU A 380 15.39 3.96 -12.56
CA LEU A 380 14.27 4.89 -12.65
C LEU A 380 14.37 5.84 -13.84
N LYS A 381 15.59 6.30 -14.18
CA LYS A 381 15.81 7.15 -15.35
C LYS A 381 15.35 6.44 -16.62
N GLU A 382 15.77 5.19 -16.79
CA GLU A 382 15.42 4.35 -17.93
C GLU A 382 13.91 4.05 -17.97
N ALA A 383 13.27 3.90 -16.81
CA ALA A 383 11.82 3.71 -16.72
C ALA A 383 11.05 4.96 -17.16
N VAL A 384 11.54 6.15 -16.82
CA VAL A 384 10.95 7.43 -17.26
C VAL A 384 11.20 7.68 -18.74
N ASP A 385 12.41 7.43 -19.23
CA ASP A 385 12.75 7.54 -20.65
C ASP A 385 11.88 6.58 -21.49
N LEU A 386 11.66 5.33 -21.01
CA LEU A 386 10.78 4.36 -21.67
C LEU A 386 9.31 4.80 -21.65
N TYR A 387 8.85 5.40 -20.57
CA TYR A 387 7.50 5.97 -20.50
C TYR A 387 7.32 7.12 -21.49
N GLU A 388 8.29 8.03 -21.58
CA GLU A 388 8.28 9.12 -22.56
C GLU A 388 8.28 8.61 -23.99
N PHE A 389 9.12 7.61 -24.30
CA PHE A 389 9.15 6.96 -25.61
C PHE A 389 7.78 6.39 -25.98
N MET A 390 7.14 5.69 -25.05
CA MET A 390 5.84 5.06 -25.31
C MET A 390 4.72 6.09 -25.45
N VAL A 391 4.73 7.17 -24.66
CA VAL A 391 3.78 8.28 -24.79
C VAL A 391 3.92 9.01 -26.13
N ALA A 392 5.12 9.07 -26.71
CA ALA A 392 5.36 9.63 -28.03
C ALA A 392 4.94 8.70 -29.18
N SER A 393 4.60 7.44 -28.89
CA SER A 393 4.10 6.47 -29.87
C SER A 393 2.57 6.59 -30.03
N PRO A 394 1.97 5.97 -31.07
CA PRO A 394 0.52 5.92 -31.23
C PRO A 394 -0.22 5.23 -30.06
N TYR A 395 0.51 4.49 -29.22
CA TYR A 395 -0.02 3.78 -28.08
C TYR A 395 0.29 4.51 -26.78
N THR A 396 -0.66 5.31 -26.29
CA THR A 396 -0.51 6.00 -25.01
C THR A 396 -0.60 5.00 -23.85
N PRO A 397 0.44 4.88 -22.98
CA PRO A 397 0.36 4.07 -21.77
C PRO A 397 -0.80 4.50 -20.87
N PRO A 398 -1.35 3.61 -20.03
CA PRO A 398 -2.35 4.00 -19.05
C PRO A 398 -1.80 5.05 -18.06
N ALA A 399 -2.64 6.01 -17.65
CA ALA A 399 -2.27 7.02 -16.65
C ALA A 399 -1.76 6.41 -15.32
N GLN A 400 -2.19 5.19 -15.00
CA GLN A 400 -1.72 4.44 -13.83
C GLN A 400 -0.20 4.20 -13.85
N ASP A 401 0.40 4.00 -15.02
CA ASP A 401 1.83 3.73 -15.14
C ASP A 401 2.67 4.94 -14.73
N GLY A 402 2.27 6.13 -15.17
CA GLY A 402 2.87 7.39 -14.73
C GLY A 402 2.74 7.58 -13.21
N ILE A 403 1.56 7.28 -12.64
CA ILE A 403 1.35 7.34 -11.18
C ILE A 403 2.25 6.35 -10.43
N PHE A 404 2.43 5.13 -10.97
CA PHE A 404 3.34 4.13 -10.37
C PHE A 404 4.80 4.57 -10.45
N LEU A 405 5.22 5.21 -11.55
CA LEU A 405 6.56 5.79 -11.68
C LEU A 405 6.78 6.92 -10.67
N LEU A 406 5.84 7.87 -10.57
CA LEU A 406 5.89 8.93 -9.55
C LEU A 406 6.03 8.33 -8.16
N ARG A 407 5.18 7.38 -7.79
CA ARG A 407 5.26 6.70 -6.49
C ARG A 407 6.61 6.00 -6.28
N ARG A 408 7.19 5.38 -7.30
CA ARG A 408 8.49 4.71 -7.20
C ARG A 408 9.65 5.68 -7.05
N ILE A 409 9.62 6.81 -7.75
CA ILE A 409 10.65 7.85 -7.65
C ILE A 409 10.72 8.41 -6.23
N VAL A 410 9.57 8.71 -5.62
CA VAL A 410 9.56 9.37 -4.30
C VAL A 410 9.85 8.38 -3.14
N ILE A 411 9.57 7.09 -3.31
CA ILE A 411 9.90 6.07 -2.29
C ILE A 411 11.40 5.72 -2.27
N CYS A 412 12.19 6.09 -3.29
CA CYS A 412 13.62 5.79 -3.32
C CYS A 412 14.40 6.48 -2.19
N ASP A 413 15.53 5.87 -1.81
CA ASP A 413 16.40 6.34 -0.70
C ASP A 413 16.83 7.80 -0.91
N VAL A 414 17.15 8.15 -2.17
CA VAL A 414 17.35 9.52 -2.64
C VAL A 414 16.38 9.76 -3.82
N PRO A 415 15.28 10.51 -3.62
CA PRO A 415 14.34 10.83 -4.69
C PRO A 415 14.98 11.74 -5.73
N ASP A 416 14.77 11.41 -6.99
CA ASP A 416 15.14 12.28 -8.12
C ASP A 416 13.94 13.14 -8.50
N TRP A 417 13.94 14.38 -8.02
CA TRP A 417 12.83 15.33 -8.25
C TRP A 417 12.77 15.85 -9.67
N ASP A 418 13.89 15.83 -10.41
CA ASP A 418 13.91 16.19 -11.82
C ASP A 418 13.16 15.15 -12.65
N LEU A 419 13.38 13.86 -12.35
CA LEU A 419 12.60 12.77 -12.94
C LEU A 419 11.13 12.83 -12.54
N PHE A 420 10.82 13.15 -11.27
CA PHE A 420 9.44 13.32 -10.81
C PHE A 420 8.71 14.40 -11.60
N ALA A 421 9.33 15.57 -11.73
CA ALA A 421 8.80 16.69 -12.51
C ALA A 421 8.64 16.35 -14.00
N ARG A 422 9.61 15.64 -14.58
CA ARG A 422 9.56 15.18 -15.97
C ARG A 422 8.37 14.25 -16.21
N VAL A 423 8.09 13.30 -15.31
CA VAL A 423 6.92 12.40 -15.44
C VAL A 423 5.61 13.19 -15.39
N ILE A 424 5.46 14.14 -14.45
CA ILE A 424 4.27 15.01 -14.40
C ILE A 424 4.09 15.78 -15.72
N LYS A 425 5.18 16.31 -16.27
CA LYS A 425 5.15 17.02 -17.55
C LYS A 425 4.72 16.11 -18.71
N ILE A 426 5.27 14.90 -18.79
CA ILE A 426 4.92 13.92 -19.82
C ILE A 426 3.42 13.58 -19.72
N MET A 427 2.95 13.25 -18.51
CA MET A 427 1.53 12.95 -18.24
C MET A 427 0.62 14.11 -18.66
N ASN A 428 0.98 15.35 -18.33
CA ASN A 428 0.19 16.51 -18.72
C ASN A 428 0.19 16.74 -20.24
N SER A 429 1.34 16.53 -20.91
CA SER A 429 1.44 16.69 -22.37
C SER A 429 0.65 15.66 -23.16
N SER A 430 0.36 14.49 -22.57
CA SER A 430 -0.47 13.44 -23.19
C SER A 430 -1.95 13.56 -22.87
N GLY A 431 -2.39 14.66 -22.22
CA GLY A 431 -3.77 14.84 -21.76
C GLY A 431 -4.12 13.99 -20.52
N GLN A 432 -3.15 13.27 -19.95
CA GLN A 432 -3.33 12.46 -18.75
C GLN A 432 -3.04 13.28 -17.50
N SER A 433 -4.02 14.06 -17.02
CA SER A 433 -3.82 14.84 -15.79
C SER A 433 -3.58 13.96 -14.57
N VAL A 434 -2.66 14.37 -13.69
CA VAL A 434 -2.46 13.70 -12.40
C VAL A 434 -3.65 14.00 -11.50
N SER A 435 -4.54 13.03 -11.34
CA SER A 435 -5.73 13.19 -10.49
C SER A 435 -5.36 13.45 -9.02
N LYS A 436 -6.22 14.17 -8.29
CA LYS A 436 -6.11 14.36 -6.83
C LYS A 436 -5.95 13.03 -6.09
N ASN A 437 -6.65 11.99 -6.51
CA ASN A 437 -6.57 10.64 -5.92
C ASN A 437 -5.18 10.00 -6.09
N ALA A 438 -4.48 10.29 -7.19
CA ALA A 438 -3.11 9.83 -7.40
C ALA A 438 -2.15 10.44 -6.37
N PHE A 439 -2.23 11.76 -6.17
CA PHE A 439 -1.45 12.45 -5.13
C PHE A 439 -1.76 11.91 -3.73
N VAL A 440 -3.04 11.67 -3.40
CA VAL A 440 -3.41 11.04 -2.13
C VAL A 440 -2.74 9.68 -1.96
N GLY A 441 -2.71 8.85 -3.01
CA GLY A 441 -2.05 7.55 -2.98
C GLY A 441 -0.54 7.65 -2.76
N ILE A 442 0.11 8.61 -3.40
CA ILE A 442 1.55 8.89 -3.23
C ILE A 442 1.82 9.37 -1.80
N LEU A 443 1.09 10.37 -1.31
CA LEU A 443 1.20 10.90 0.04
C LEU A 443 1.01 9.81 1.09
N LYS A 444 -0.04 8.97 0.97
CA LYS A 444 -0.26 7.84 1.87
C LYS A 444 0.94 6.89 1.89
N SER A 445 1.57 6.66 0.74
CA SER A 445 2.73 5.77 0.66
C SER A 445 3.99 6.35 1.29
N LEU A 446 4.18 7.68 1.22
CA LEU A 446 5.30 8.39 1.84
C LEU A 446 5.12 8.50 3.35
N THR A 447 3.92 8.83 3.81
CA THR A 447 3.60 8.90 5.24
C THR A 447 3.71 7.54 5.91
N SER A 448 3.24 6.47 5.26
CA SER A 448 3.43 5.11 5.77
C SER A 448 4.89 4.67 5.81
N ALA A 449 5.75 5.29 5.00
CA ALA A 449 7.19 5.02 4.94
C ALA A 449 8.02 6.00 5.80
N GLY A 450 7.39 6.99 6.45
CA GLY A 450 8.09 7.97 7.27
C GLY A 450 8.87 9.05 6.52
N LYS A 451 8.65 9.17 5.22
CA LYS A 451 9.37 10.09 4.33
C LYS A 451 8.76 11.49 4.39
N LEU A 452 9.03 12.19 5.48
CA LEU A 452 8.42 13.50 5.77
C LEU A 452 8.81 14.58 4.77
N ASP A 453 10.11 14.76 4.52
CA ASP A 453 10.59 15.84 3.65
C ASP A 453 10.09 15.66 2.22
N GLU A 454 10.01 14.41 1.76
CA GLU A 454 9.39 14.08 0.49
C GLU A 454 7.88 14.32 0.48
N THR A 455 7.19 14.00 1.58
CA THR A 455 5.76 14.30 1.73
C THR A 455 5.51 15.80 1.56
N LYS A 456 6.34 16.65 2.19
CA LYS A 456 6.27 18.11 2.07
C LYS A 456 6.46 18.57 0.64
N GLN A 457 7.46 18.03 -0.05
CA GLN A 457 7.78 18.44 -1.41
C GLN A 457 6.67 18.05 -2.41
N VAL A 458 6.03 16.89 -2.22
CA VAL A 458 4.85 16.48 -3.02
C VAL A 458 3.64 17.38 -2.73
N MET A 459 3.40 17.72 -1.46
CA MET A 459 2.31 18.65 -1.09
C MET A 459 2.50 20.04 -1.71
N LYS A 460 3.73 20.58 -1.66
CA LYS A 460 4.06 21.85 -2.32
C LYS A 460 3.85 21.78 -3.84
N SER A 461 4.28 20.69 -4.47
CA SER A 461 4.06 20.48 -5.92
C SER A 461 2.57 20.40 -6.28
N MET A 462 1.74 19.87 -5.36
CA MET A 462 0.30 19.78 -5.50
C MET A 462 -0.36 21.18 -5.41
N GLU A 463 0.04 22.00 -4.44
CA GLU A 463 -0.40 23.41 -4.34
C GLU A 463 0.01 24.25 -5.55
N GLU A 464 1.27 24.11 -5.99
CA GLU A 464 1.80 24.79 -7.19
C GLU A 464 1.05 24.36 -8.47
N GLY A 465 0.55 23.12 -8.51
CA GLY A 465 -0.30 22.59 -9.57
C GLY A 465 -1.77 23.05 -9.52
N GLY A 466 -2.12 23.97 -8.61
CA GLY A 466 -3.47 24.51 -8.45
C GLY A 466 -4.42 23.61 -7.66
N PHE A 467 -3.95 22.53 -7.05
CA PHE A 467 -4.76 21.71 -6.18
C PHE A 467 -4.79 22.30 -4.77
N VAL A 468 -6.00 22.54 -4.25
CA VAL A 468 -6.18 22.93 -2.85
C VAL A 468 -5.94 21.71 -1.96
N LEU A 469 -4.98 21.81 -1.04
CA LEU A 469 -4.82 20.83 0.03
C LEU A 469 -6.02 20.93 0.96
N GLU A 470 -6.97 20.01 0.81
CA GLU A 470 -8.11 19.94 1.72
C GLU A 470 -7.68 19.45 3.11
N SER A 471 -8.34 19.96 4.15
CA SER A 471 -8.22 19.51 5.54
C SER A 471 -8.27 17.98 5.69
N SER A 472 -9.12 17.31 4.91
CA SER A 472 -9.28 15.85 4.91
C SER A 472 -8.06 15.07 4.38
N LEU A 473 -7.25 15.67 3.49
CA LEU A 473 -6.03 15.06 2.96
C LEU A 473 -4.90 15.19 3.97
N CYS A 474 -4.75 16.39 4.52
CA CYS A 474 -3.84 16.72 5.61
C CYS A 474 -4.09 15.80 6.81
N GLY A 475 -5.37 15.62 7.16
CA GLY A 475 -5.79 14.74 8.23
C GLY A 475 -5.40 13.27 8.04
N ARG A 476 -5.61 12.74 6.84
CA ARG A 476 -5.20 11.37 6.50
C ARG A 476 -3.67 11.19 6.52
N ALA A 477 -2.90 12.20 6.15
CA ALA A 477 -1.44 12.15 6.18
C ALA A 477 -0.92 12.04 7.61
N VAL A 478 -1.44 12.88 8.52
CA VAL A 478 -1.13 12.84 9.96
C VAL A 478 -1.57 11.52 10.58
N SER A 479 -2.81 11.07 10.29
CA SER A 479 -3.31 9.79 10.79
C SER A 479 -2.49 8.60 10.30
N ALA A 480 -1.98 8.62 9.07
CA ALA A 480 -1.13 7.55 8.53
C ALA A 480 0.26 7.48 9.19
N LEU A 481 0.84 8.62 9.59
CA LEU A 481 2.08 8.64 10.39
C LEU A 481 1.82 8.12 11.80
N CYS A 482 0.68 8.51 12.39
CA CYS A 482 0.20 7.92 13.63
C CYS A 482 0.10 6.41 13.45
N ASP A 483 -0.73 5.92 12.50
CA ASP A 483 -0.61 4.68 11.70
C ASP A 483 0.66 3.84 11.95
N ALA A 484 1.76 4.38 11.44
CA ALA A 484 3.06 3.74 11.42
C ALA A 484 3.83 3.78 12.76
N GLY A 485 3.29 4.43 13.80
CA GLY A 485 3.98 4.65 15.08
C GLY A 485 5.00 5.79 15.04
N MET A 486 4.99 6.57 13.95
CA MET A 486 5.89 7.69 13.69
C MET A 486 5.28 8.98 14.23
N LEU A 487 5.19 9.02 15.55
CA LEU A 487 4.34 9.98 16.23
C LEU A 487 4.94 11.39 16.27
N GLU A 488 6.27 11.52 16.44
CA GLU A 488 6.95 12.82 16.38
C GLU A 488 6.86 13.41 14.97
N GLU A 489 6.98 12.55 13.96
CA GLU A 489 6.84 12.91 12.57
C GLU A 489 5.41 13.36 12.24
N ALA A 490 4.41 12.70 12.80
CA ALA A 490 3.01 13.10 12.68
C ALA A 490 2.78 14.51 13.24
N TRP A 491 3.41 14.82 14.38
CA TRP A 491 3.31 16.14 15.01
C TRP A 491 4.03 17.23 14.22
N ASN A 492 5.24 16.95 13.72
CA ASN A 492 5.97 17.89 12.87
C ASN A 492 5.20 18.20 11.58
N LEU A 493 4.61 17.18 10.95
CA LEU A 493 3.76 17.36 9.78
C LEU A 493 2.53 18.19 10.11
N PHE A 494 1.89 17.94 11.25
CA PHE A 494 0.77 18.74 11.73
C PHE A 494 1.15 20.23 11.84
N ASP A 495 2.23 20.54 12.55
CA ASP A 495 2.72 21.92 12.76
C ASP A 495 2.98 22.66 11.45
N GLU A 496 3.49 21.96 10.44
CA GLU A 496 3.73 22.53 9.11
C GLU A 496 2.44 22.75 8.32
N LEU A 497 1.48 21.81 8.40
CA LEU A 497 0.17 21.96 7.76
C LEU A 497 -0.60 23.17 8.31
N VAL A 498 -0.52 23.41 9.63
CA VAL A 498 -1.06 24.62 10.24
C VAL A 498 -0.41 25.88 9.67
N LYS A 499 0.91 25.90 9.51
CA LYS A 499 1.65 27.05 8.92
C LYS A 499 1.27 27.28 7.46
N LEU A 500 0.92 26.23 6.72
CA LEU A 500 0.43 26.30 5.35
C LEU A 500 -1.06 26.72 5.25
N GLY A 501 -1.70 27.05 6.38
CA GLY A 501 -3.12 27.43 6.42
C GLY A 501 -4.10 26.27 6.28
N CYS A 502 -3.59 25.03 6.27
CA CYS A 502 -4.40 23.82 6.23
C CYS A 502 -4.69 23.34 7.65
N MET A 503 -5.86 23.70 8.20
CA MET A 503 -6.30 23.21 9.51
C MET A 503 -6.82 21.77 9.40
N PRO A 504 -6.14 20.76 9.97
CA PRO A 504 -6.65 19.38 10.01
C PRO A 504 -7.90 19.30 10.89
N ASP A 505 -8.80 18.38 10.56
CA ASP A 505 -10.06 18.24 11.27
C ASP A 505 -9.91 17.70 12.72
N LEU A 506 -10.97 17.86 13.51
CA LEU A 506 -11.02 17.44 14.92
C LEU A 506 -10.74 15.95 15.12
N ALA A 507 -11.23 15.13 14.19
CA ALA A 507 -11.03 13.69 14.21
C ALA A 507 -9.56 13.31 13.99
N THR A 508 -8.85 14.08 13.15
CA THR A 508 -7.41 13.93 12.95
C THR A 508 -6.65 14.25 14.22
N MET A 509 -7.00 15.30 14.95
CA MET A 509 -6.27 15.72 16.16
C MET A 509 -6.40 14.76 17.34
N ARG A 510 -7.51 14.03 17.40
CA ARG A 510 -7.72 12.98 18.39
C ARG A 510 -6.79 11.78 18.19
N SER A 511 -6.47 11.45 16.93
CA SER A 511 -5.73 10.24 16.56
C SER A 511 -4.31 10.18 17.15
N PRO A 512 -3.46 11.23 17.06
CA PRO A 512 -2.14 11.26 17.69
C PRO A 512 -2.23 11.05 19.20
N ILE A 513 -3.05 11.83 19.91
CA ILE A 513 -3.18 11.76 21.38
C ILE A 513 -3.61 10.36 21.80
N GLN A 514 -4.63 9.80 21.14
CA GLN A 514 -5.08 8.44 21.41
C GLN A 514 -3.97 7.41 21.19
N LYS A 515 -3.15 7.59 20.16
CA LYS A 515 -2.11 6.62 19.82
C LYS A 515 -0.87 6.72 20.71
N TYR A 516 -0.45 7.93 21.10
CA TYR A 516 0.55 8.13 22.14
C TYR A 516 0.11 7.48 23.45
N CYS A 517 -1.16 7.68 23.84
CA CYS A 517 -1.76 7.04 25.01
C CYS A 517 -1.73 5.50 24.92
N LEU A 518 -2.10 4.93 23.77
CA LEU A 518 -2.07 3.47 23.56
C LEU A 518 -0.64 2.90 23.51
N SER A 519 0.35 3.74 23.20
CA SER A 519 1.77 3.36 23.15
C SER A 519 2.50 3.54 24.50
N GLY A 520 1.79 3.97 25.55
CA GLY A 520 2.35 4.24 26.88
C GLY A 520 3.20 5.51 26.98
N LYS A 521 3.23 6.32 25.91
CA LYS A 521 3.97 7.58 25.83
C LYS A 521 3.10 8.74 26.34
N LEU A 522 2.73 8.65 27.62
CA LEU A 522 1.74 9.53 28.25
C LEU A 522 2.22 10.98 28.37
N ASP A 523 3.50 11.19 28.69
CA ASP A 523 4.07 12.53 28.87
C ASP A 523 4.14 13.29 27.54
N GLU A 524 4.46 12.60 26.44
CA GLU A 524 4.42 13.18 25.11
C GLU A 524 3.00 13.49 24.66
N ALA A 525 2.03 12.60 24.96
CA ALA A 525 0.62 12.84 24.69
C ALA A 525 0.09 14.10 25.40
N LEU A 526 0.54 14.30 26.64
CA LEU A 526 0.22 15.45 27.48
C LEU A 526 0.82 16.75 26.93
N ASN A 527 2.10 16.70 26.53
CA ASN A 527 2.79 17.84 25.91
C ASN A 527 2.11 18.27 24.61
N ILE A 528 1.64 17.31 23.80
CA ILE A 528 0.86 17.59 22.58
C ILE A 528 -0.43 18.32 22.92
N LEU A 529 -1.20 17.84 23.90
CA LEU A 529 -2.41 18.52 24.33
C LEU A 529 -2.11 19.95 24.80
N GLN A 530 -1.06 20.16 25.59
CA GLN A 530 -0.67 21.51 26.04
C GLN A 530 -0.30 22.44 24.90
N ASN A 531 0.48 21.95 23.92
CA ASN A 531 0.85 22.74 22.75
C ASN A 531 -0.38 23.13 21.93
N MET A 532 -1.38 22.24 21.84
CA MET A 532 -2.67 22.57 21.22
C MET A 532 -3.45 23.62 22.02
N MET A 533 -3.48 23.50 23.35
CA MET A 533 -4.14 24.46 24.25
C MET A 533 -3.56 25.87 24.09
N GLN A 534 -2.24 25.99 23.98
CA GLN A 534 -1.55 27.28 23.92
C GLN A 534 -1.63 27.97 22.55
N ARG A 535 -1.71 27.21 21.44
CA ARG A 535 -1.61 27.79 20.10
C ARG A 535 -2.92 28.29 19.53
N ASP A 536 -3.97 27.47 19.63
CA ASP A 536 -5.21 27.74 18.88
C ASP A 536 -6.38 28.12 19.78
N GLY A 537 -6.22 28.04 21.11
CA GLY A 537 -7.34 28.16 22.07
C GLY A 537 -8.42 27.09 21.86
N LEU A 538 -8.15 26.10 20.99
CA LEU A 538 -9.04 25.02 20.62
C LEU A 538 -8.66 23.80 21.46
N ILE A 539 -9.48 23.54 22.48
CA ILE A 539 -9.25 22.44 23.40
C ILE A 539 -10.44 21.51 23.33
N TYR A 540 -10.16 20.26 22.98
CA TYR A 540 -11.19 19.27 22.66
C TYR A 540 -11.47 18.40 23.89
N PRO A 541 -12.69 18.45 24.46
CA PRO A 541 -13.08 17.64 25.62
C PRO A 541 -12.77 16.15 25.43
N ASP A 542 -13.02 15.64 24.22
CA ASP A 542 -12.75 14.27 23.81
C ASP A 542 -11.28 13.83 23.97
N ALA A 543 -10.33 14.73 23.69
CA ALA A 543 -8.90 14.43 23.80
C ALA A 543 -8.45 14.37 25.26
N LEU A 544 -8.98 15.28 26.09
CA LEU A 544 -8.76 15.28 27.53
C LEU A 544 -9.32 14.00 28.17
N ASP A 545 -10.51 13.56 27.73
CA ASP A 545 -11.13 12.33 28.23
C ASP A 545 -10.26 11.10 27.93
N ILE A 546 -9.66 11.02 26.73
CA ILE A 546 -8.74 9.93 26.36
C ILE A 546 -7.50 9.95 27.26
N LEU A 547 -6.90 11.12 27.47
CA LEU A 547 -5.72 11.28 28.31
C LEU A 547 -6.01 10.89 29.76
N VAL A 548 -7.08 11.40 30.36
CA VAL A 548 -7.48 11.06 31.73
C VAL A 548 -7.67 9.56 31.87
N ASN A 549 -8.36 8.92 30.92
CA ASN A 549 -8.52 7.47 30.91
C ASN A 549 -7.18 6.72 30.81
N ALA A 550 -6.25 7.19 29.99
CA ALA A 550 -4.94 6.57 29.81
C ALA A 550 -4.06 6.69 31.07
N PHE A 551 -3.90 7.89 31.62
CA PHE A 551 -3.17 8.13 32.87
C PHE A 551 -3.77 7.35 34.05
N CYS A 552 -5.11 7.26 34.13
CA CYS A 552 -5.79 6.48 35.16
C CYS A 552 -5.52 4.97 35.03
N ARG A 553 -5.37 4.43 33.81
CA ARG A 553 -5.05 3.01 33.57
C ARG A 553 -3.61 2.65 33.93
N GLU A 554 -2.68 3.58 33.77
CA GLU A 554 -1.27 3.37 34.10
C GLU A 554 -0.92 3.66 35.57
N GLY A 555 -1.90 4.02 36.40
CA GLY A 555 -1.64 4.32 37.81
C GLY A 555 -1.08 5.73 38.05
N ARG A 556 -1.12 6.61 37.04
CA ARG A 556 -0.56 7.97 37.05
C ARG A 556 -1.64 9.04 37.15
N ALA A 557 -2.71 8.78 37.91
CA ALA A 557 -3.86 9.69 37.94
C ALA A 557 -3.56 11.04 38.63
N VAL A 558 -2.55 11.08 39.50
CA VAL A 558 -2.09 12.33 40.15
C VAL A 558 -1.47 13.28 39.13
N ASP A 559 -0.72 12.75 38.16
CA ASP A 559 0.00 13.55 37.17
C ASP A 559 -0.93 14.33 36.25
N VAL A 560 -2.11 13.78 35.91
CA VAL A 560 -3.08 14.43 35.00
C VAL A 560 -3.99 15.43 35.71
N LEU A 561 -4.10 15.38 37.05
CA LEU A 561 -5.00 16.23 37.83
C LEU A 561 -4.76 17.75 37.66
N PRO A 562 -3.52 18.27 37.71
CA PRO A 562 -3.25 19.68 37.48
C PRO A 562 -3.78 20.16 36.13
N TYR A 563 -3.65 19.34 35.09
CA TYR A 563 -4.07 19.65 33.72
C TYR A 563 -5.59 19.70 33.60
N VAL A 564 -6.31 18.75 34.23
CA VAL A 564 -7.78 18.81 34.32
C VAL A 564 -8.21 20.06 35.06
N SER A 565 -7.52 20.44 36.14
CA SER A 565 -7.83 21.66 36.89
C SER A 565 -7.58 22.93 36.08
N GLU A 566 -6.51 22.97 35.30
CA GLU A 566 -6.18 24.08 34.41
C GLU A 566 -7.19 24.20 33.28
N ALA A 567 -7.53 23.09 32.63
CA ALA A 567 -8.54 23.01 31.59
C ALA A 567 -9.91 23.52 32.06
N VAL A 568 -10.32 23.17 33.29
CA VAL A 568 -11.59 23.59 33.87
C VAL A 568 -11.58 25.06 34.30
N ASN A 569 -10.50 25.52 34.96
CA ASN A 569 -10.48 26.83 35.61
C ASN A 569 -9.99 27.98 34.71
N LYS A 570 -8.94 27.76 33.90
CA LYS A 570 -8.37 28.78 33.02
C LYS A 570 -9.08 28.81 31.67
N GLU A 571 -9.22 27.63 31.07
CA GLU A 571 -9.69 27.47 29.69
C GLU A 571 -11.21 27.30 29.58
N LYS A 572 -11.92 27.32 30.73
CA LYS A 572 -13.38 27.18 30.83
C LYS A 572 -13.97 25.97 30.11
N LEU A 573 -13.21 24.88 30.05
CA LEU A 573 -13.68 23.64 29.44
C LEU A 573 -14.67 22.93 30.34
N ARG A 574 -15.54 22.15 29.70
CA ARG A 574 -16.52 21.30 30.37
C ARG A 574 -16.26 19.83 30.03
N PRO A 575 -15.31 19.19 30.73
CA PRO A 575 -15.09 17.74 30.61
C PRO A 575 -16.38 16.97 30.93
N ALA A 576 -16.50 15.76 30.37
CA ALA A 576 -17.66 14.91 30.64
C ALA A 576 -17.74 14.52 32.12
N HIS A 577 -18.96 14.29 32.63
CA HIS A 577 -19.17 13.84 34.02
C HIS A 577 -18.40 12.56 34.33
N ASP A 578 -18.35 11.63 33.37
CA ASP A 578 -17.66 10.35 33.51
C ASP A 578 -16.14 10.50 33.63
N THR A 579 -15.55 11.52 33.01
CA THR A 579 -14.12 11.82 33.12
C THR A 579 -13.71 12.12 34.56
N PHE A 580 -14.52 12.91 35.27
CA PHE A 580 -14.32 13.17 36.69
C PHE A 580 -14.54 11.92 37.55
N LYS A 581 -15.55 11.09 37.23
CA LYS A 581 -15.80 9.84 37.96
C LYS A 581 -14.62 8.88 37.84
N VAL A 582 -14.11 8.69 36.63
CA VAL A 582 -12.95 7.83 36.36
C VAL A 582 -11.73 8.32 37.13
N LEU A 583 -11.49 9.64 37.13
CA LEU A 583 -10.37 10.24 37.86
C LEU A 583 -10.48 10.02 39.37
N ILE A 584 -11.66 10.25 39.96
CA ILE A 584 -11.90 10.02 41.40
C ILE A 584 -11.73 8.55 41.75
N GLN A 585 -12.31 7.64 40.95
CA GLN A 585 -12.19 6.20 41.16
C GLN A 585 -10.73 5.76 41.11
N SER A 586 -9.98 6.22 40.10
CA SER A 586 -8.58 5.84 39.92
C SER A 586 -7.69 6.38 41.05
N LEU A 587 -7.84 7.65 41.43
CA LEU A 587 -7.09 8.25 42.54
C LEU A 587 -7.41 7.55 43.87
N ALA A 588 -8.67 7.21 44.13
CA ALA A 588 -9.08 6.46 45.31
C ALA A 588 -8.45 5.05 45.34
N CYS A 589 -8.47 4.33 44.21
CA CYS A 589 -7.83 3.02 44.10
C CYS A 589 -6.30 3.07 44.24
N GLN A 590 -5.66 4.19 43.89
CA GLN A 590 -4.22 4.42 44.08
C GLN A 590 -3.86 4.89 45.50
N GLY A 591 -4.84 5.07 46.39
CA GLY A 591 -4.63 5.61 47.74
C GLY A 591 -4.40 7.12 47.80
N ASN A 592 -4.53 7.83 46.67
CA ASN A 592 -4.34 9.27 46.55
C ASN A 592 -5.64 10.03 46.90
N PHE A 593 -6.15 9.79 48.10
CA PHE A 593 -7.45 10.30 48.56
C PHE A 593 -7.53 11.83 48.62
N MET A 594 -6.47 12.49 49.09
CA MET A 594 -6.43 13.95 49.18
C MET A 594 -6.56 14.60 47.81
N GLU A 595 -5.90 14.03 46.81
CA GLU A 595 -6.00 14.47 45.41
C GLU A 595 -7.39 14.18 44.84
N ALA A 596 -7.97 13.00 45.12
CA ALA A 596 -9.32 12.66 44.69
C ALA A 596 -10.37 13.64 45.25
N SER A 597 -10.20 14.09 46.50
CA SER A 597 -11.08 15.09 47.13
C SER A 597 -11.00 16.46 46.46
N LYS A 598 -9.85 16.83 45.87
CA LYS A 598 -9.70 18.09 45.10
C LYS A 598 -10.49 18.09 43.79
N VAL A 599 -10.91 16.93 43.29
CA VAL A 599 -11.76 16.82 42.08
C VAL A 599 -13.21 17.21 42.36
N LEU A 600 -13.71 17.02 43.59
CA LEU A 600 -15.11 17.30 43.94
C LEU A 600 -15.51 18.79 43.75
N PRO A 601 -14.69 19.78 44.15
CA PRO A 601 -14.92 21.19 43.80
C PRO A 601 -14.96 21.45 42.29
N LEU A 602 -14.12 20.77 41.50
CA LEU A 602 -14.08 20.92 40.04
C LEU A 602 -15.39 20.42 39.40
N MET A 603 -15.88 19.24 39.80
CA MET A 603 -17.18 18.71 39.33
C MET A 603 -18.33 19.69 39.59
N LYS A 604 -18.33 20.27 40.79
CA LYS A 604 -19.34 21.23 41.22
C LYS A 604 -19.28 22.55 40.45
N SER A 605 -18.08 23.06 40.17
CA SER A 605 -17.90 24.26 39.35
C SER A 605 -18.52 24.09 37.95
N GLN A 606 -18.61 22.85 37.47
CA GLN A 606 -19.20 22.46 36.19
C GLN A 606 -20.68 22.05 36.27
N GLY A 607 -21.28 22.14 37.48
CA GLY A 607 -22.68 21.81 37.74
C GLY A 607 -22.99 20.32 37.89
N PHE A 608 -21.99 19.47 38.06
CA PHE A 608 -22.18 18.02 38.23
C PHE A 608 -22.37 17.62 39.70
N PRO A 609 -23.19 16.59 39.99
CA PRO A 609 -23.29 16.04 41.34
C PRO A 609 -21.97 15.35 41.75
N PRO A 610 -21.55 15.50 43.01
CA PRO A 610 -20.32 14.90 43.52
C PRO A 610 -20.40 13.36 43.50
N PHE A 611 -19.32 12.71 43.07
CA PHE A 611 -19.21 11.24 43.05
C PHE A 611 -18.43 10.75 44.28
N LEU A 612 -19.16 10.22 45.26
CA LEU A 612 -18.63 9.96 46.60
C LEU A 612 -18.29 8.49 46.87
N ASP A 613 -18.92 7.57 46.14
CA ASP A 613 -18.88 6.13 46.43
C ASP A 613 -17.46 5.55 46.57
N PRO A 614 -16.48 5.89 45.70
CA PRO A 614 -15.12 5.37 45.82
C PRO A 614 -14.39 5.94 47.04
N LEU A 615 -14.70 7.18 47.40
CA LEU A 615 -14.09 7.88 48.53
C LEU A 615 -14.65 7.40 49.86
N VAL A 616 -15.97 7.19 49.93
CA VAL A 616 -16.64 6.63 51.12
C VAL A 616 -16.11 5.23 51.41
N ASP A 617 -15.97 4.36 50.40
CA ASP A 617 -15.42 3.00 50.57
C ASP A 617 -13.94 3.01 51.01
N PHE A 618 -13.14 3.95 50.49
CA PHE A 618 -11.74 4.09 50.89
C PHE A 618 -11.60 4.59 52.34
N ILE A 619 -12.27 5.71 52.67
CA ILE A 619 -12.18 6.32 54.00
C ILE A 619 -12.73 5.36 55.06
N SER A 620 -13.84 4.68 54.77
CA SER A 620 -14.42 3.75 55.74
C SER A 620 -13.44 2.66 56.14
N LYS A 621 -12.63 2.14 55.20
CA LYS A 621 -11.65 1.08 55.45
C LYS A 621 -10.31 1.59 56.00
N LEU A 622 -9.80 2.72 55.49
CA LEU A 622 -8.40 3.14 55.71
C LEU A 622 -8.25 4.58 56.24
N GLY A 623 -9.26 5.45 56.09
CA GLY A 623 -9.15 6.87 56.42
C GLY A 623 -9.40 7.20 57.91
N THR A 624 -9.10 8.44 58.29
CA THR A 624 -9.39 8.99 59.63
C THR A 624 -10.71 9.77 59.67
N ALA A 625 -11.16 10.16 60.87
CA ALA A 625 -12.32 11.05 61.00
C ALA A 625 -12.07 12.44 60.39
N ASP A 626 -10.83 12.93 60.43
CA ASP A 626 -10.48 14.23 59.84
C ASP A 626 -10.51 14.16 58.31
N ASP A 627 -10.07 13.05 57.72
CA ASP A 627 -10.16 12.80 56.28
C ASP A 627 -11.62 12.75 55.82
N ALA A 628 -12.47 12.05 56.57
CA ALA A 628 -13.91 11.99 56.33
C ALA A 628 -14.54 13.39 56.39
N LEU A 629 -14.20 14.18 57.42
CA LEU A 629 -14.70 15.53 57.59
C LEU A 629 -14.23 16.48 56.49
N SER A 630 -12.98 16.33 56.06
CA SER A 630 -12.37 17.12 54.97
C SER A 630 -13.11 16.88 53.64
N MET A 631 -13.35 15.61 53.26
CA MET A 631 -14.15 15.28 52.07
C MET A 631 -15.59 15.83 52.17
N LEU A 632 -16.23 15.64 53.33
CA LEU A 632 -17.60 16.12 53.54
C LEU A 632 -17.70 17.65 53.44
N LYS A 633 -16.66 18.39 53.85
CA LYS A 633 -16.59 19.84 53.65
C LYS A 633 -16.34 20.19 52.18
N ALA A 634 -15.44 19.48 51.49
CA ALA A 634 -15.07 19.73 50.10
C ALA A 634 -16.25 19.61 49.12
N MET A 635 -17.27 18.81 49.44
CA MET A 635 -18.44 18.59 48.56
C MET A 635 -19.54 19.67 48.63
N THR A 636 -19.48 20.64 49.55
CA THR A 636 -20.57 21.62 49.76
C THR A 636 -20.07 23.07 49.86
N VAL A 637 -20.92 24.05 49.50
CA VAL A 637 -20.61 25.50 49.76
C VAL A 637 -20.97 25.85 51.20
N LYS A 638 -22.00 25.20 51.74
CA LYS A 638 -22.33 25.26 53.17
C LYS A 638 -21.24 24.50 53.93
N ASN A 639 -20.87 24.93 55.14
CA ASN A 639 -19.84 24.26 55.94
C ASN A 639 -20.06 22.74 56.13
N TYR A 640 -21.29 22.24 55.97
CA TYR A 640 -21.64 20.82 56.12
C TYR A 640 -22.69 20.36 55.08
N PRO A 641 -22.58 19.12 54.54
CA PRO A 641 -23.54 18.54 53.60
C PRO A 641 -24.82 18.07 54.30
N ALA A 642 -25.78 17.54 53.53
CA ALA A 642 -27.04 17.03 54.08
C ALA A 642 -26.83 15.83 55.03
N ASN A 643 -27.72 15.69 56.02
CA ASN A 643 -27.65 14.64 57.04
C ASN A 643 -27.60 13.22 56.44
N SER A 644 -28.26 12.99 55.30
CA SER A 644 -28.24 11.72 54.58
C SER A 644 -26.84 11.28 54.14
N VAL A 645 -25.96 12.23 53.82
CA VAL A 645 -24.56 11.94 53.43
C VAL A 645 -23.72 11.54 54.64
N PHE A 646 -23.93 12.19 55.79
CA PHE A 646 -23.31 11.80 57.05
C PHE A 646 -23.74 10.41 57.50
N LEU A 647 -25.05 10.12 57.43
CA LEU A 647 -25.59 8.80 57.72
C LEU A 647 -24.96 7.71 56.85
N ARG A 648 -24.77 7.99 55.55
CA ARG A 648 -24.09 7.06 54.63
C ARG A 648 -22.65 6.81 55.06
N MET A 649 -21.92 7.85 55.48
CA MET A 649 -20.54 7.72 55.95
C MET A 649 -20.44 6.94 57.28
N PHE A 650 -21.34 7.21 58.23
CA PHE A 650 -21.39 6.47 59.50
C PHE A 650 -21.72 4.99 59.29
N LYS A 651 -22.67 4.68 58.42
CA LYS A 651 -22.98 3.29 58.02
C LYS A 651 -21.75 2.62 57.41
N ALA A 652 -21.05 3.29 56.49
CA ALA A 652 -19.85 2.72 55.87
C ALA A 652 -18.73 2.42 56.89
N PHE A 653 -18.48 3.29 57.89
CA PHE A 653 -17.53 3.00 58.97
C PHE A 653 -17.97 1.84 59.86
N ASN A 654 -19.28 1.71 60.09
CA ASN A 654 -19.86 0.62 60.86
C ASN A 654 -19.67 -0.73 60.16
N ASP A 655 -20.01 -0.77 58.87
CA ASP A 655 -19.87 -1.96 58.03
C ASP A 655 -18.40 -2.39 57.91
N ALA A 656 -17.46 -1.44 58.04
CA ALA A 656 -16.02 -1.69 58.10
C ALA A 656 -15.51 -2.06 59.52
N GLY A 657 -16.38 -2.12 60.54
CA GLY A 657 -16.04 -2.44 61.93
C GLY A 657 -15.25 -1.34 62.67
N ARG A 658 -15.17 -0.13 62.12
CA ARG A 658 -14.36 0.98 62.67
C ARG A 658 -15.21 1.95 63.50
N HIS A 659 -15.94 1.41 64.48
CA HIS A 659 -16.90 2.15 65.31
C HIS A 659 -16.28 3.34 66.06
N GLN A 660 -15.03 3.22 66.52
CA GLN A 660 -14.32 4.28 67.24
C GLN A 660 -14.08 5.51 66.36
N ILE A 661 -13.84 5.33 65.07
CA ILE A 661 -13.64 6.44 64.12
C ILE A 661 -14.98 7.06 63.74
N ALA A 662 -16.04 6.25 63.63
CA ALA A 662 -17.39 6.78 63.47
C ALA A 662 -17.78 7.69 64.66
N GLN A 663 -17.43 7.31 65.89
CA GLN A 663 -17.65 8.12 67.09
C GLN A 663 -16.80 9.41 67.10
N ASP A 664 -15.52 9.34 66.72
CA ASP A 664 -14.65 10.52 66.59
C ASP A 664 -15.20 11.50 65.54
N LEU A 665 -15.65 10.99 64.38
CA LEU A 665 -16.31 11.82 63.37
C LEU A 665 -17.60 12.46 63.90
N LEU A 666 -18.44 11.70 64.63
CA LEU A 666 -19.67 12.22 65.22
C LEU A 666 -19.40 13.33 66.25
N TYR A 667 -18.31 13.22 67.01
CA TYR A 667 -17.87 14.25 67.95
C TYR A 667 -17.44 15.54 67.21
N LYS A 668 -16.79 15.40 66.05
CA LYS A 668 -16.36 16.52 65.20
C LYS A 668 -17.51 17.14 64.37
N CYS A 669 -18.68 16.49 64.31
CA CYS A 669 -19.86 16.99 63.62
C CYS A 669 -20.63 18.08 64.41
N PRO A 670 -21.33 19.01 63.73
CA PRO A 670 -22.24 19.97 64.34
C PRO A 670 -23.37 19.33 65.14
N SER A 671 -23.94 20.10 66.08
CA SER A 671 -25.07 19.68 66.91
C SER A 671 -26.29 19.22 66.10
N SER A 672 -26.54 19.83 64.93
CA SER A 672 -27.63 19.47 64.03
C SER A 672 -27.54 18.04 63.49
N ILE A 673 -26.32 17.49 63.39
CA ILE A 673 -26.06 16.14 62.90
C ILE A 673 -26.01 15.16 64.07
N ARG A 674 -25.35 15.58 65.16
CA ARG A 674 -25.19 14.76 66.37
C ARG A 674 -26.52 14.39 67.01
N ASN A 675 -27.49 15.30 66.96
CA ASN A 675 -28.80 15.12 67.58
C ASN A 675 -29.88 14.63 66.59
N HIS A 676 -29.49 14.25 65.37
CA HIS A 676 -30.45 13.75 64.38
C HIS A 676 -30.93 12.35 64.76
N ALA A 677 -32.25 12.12 64.72
CA ALA A 677 -32.87 10.85 65.15
C ALA A 677 -32.21 9.63 64.50
N ASP A 678 -32.11 9.59 63.17
CA ASP A 678 -31.48 8.49 62.44
C ASP A 678 -30.00 8.24 62.81
N VAL A 679 -29.27 9.28 63.23
CA VAL A 679 -27.86 9.15 63.63
C VAL A 679 -27.81 8.56 65.03
N LEU A 680 -28.65 9.05 65.95
CA LEU A 680 -28.75 8.50 67.30
C LEU A 680 -29.20 7.03 67.29
N ASP A 681 -30.19 6.70 66.45
CA ASP A 681 -30.67 5.33 66.26
C ASP A 681 -29.54 4.43 65.76
N LEU A 682 -28.79 4.85 64.73
CA LEU A 682 -27.64 4.10 64.21
C LEU A 682 -26.55 3.85 65.27
N PHE A 683 -26.19 4.84 66.08
CA PHE A 683 -25.16 4.65 67.12
C PHE A 683 -25.68 3.93 68.36
N SER A 684 -26.99 3.96 68.61
CA SER A 684 -27.61 3.16 69.67
C SER A 684 -27.65 1.68 69.30
N SER A 685 -28.01 1.33 68.06
CA SER A 685 -27.97 -0.05 67.58
C SER A 685 -26.55 -0.64 67.63
N MET A 686 -25.53 0.16 67.28
CA MET A 686 -24.12 -0.24 67.40
C MET A 686 -23.70 -0.59 68.83
N LYS A 687 -24.20 0.15 69.84
CA LYS A 687 -23.87 -0.12 71.24
C LYS A 687 -24.41 -1.48 71.70
N TYR A 688 -25.57 -1.90 71.17
CA TYR A 688 -26.13 -3.21 71.47
C TYR A 688 -25.37 -4.34 70.77
N GLU A 689 -24.92 -4.14 69.53
CA GLU A 689 -24.09 -5.11 68.78
C GLU A 689 -22.69 -5.29 69.41
N LEU A 690 -22.02 -4.19 69.81
CA LEU A 690 -20.73 -4.23 70.53
C LEU A 690 -20.82 -4.82 71.94
N ALA A 691 -22.00 -4.79 72.56
CA ALA A 691 -22.23 -5.41 73.87
C ALA A 691 -22.61 -6.89 73.78
N ALA A 692 -22.96 -7.37 72.58
CA ALA A 692 -23.36 -8.75 72.30
C ALA A 692 -22.25 -9.61 71.67
N ALA A 693 -21.24 -8.98 71.08
CA ALA A 693 -19.99 -9.59 70.58
C ALA A 693 -18.91 -9.58 71.67
#